data_AF-A0A7V1WRZ0-F1
#
_entry.id   AF-A0A7V1WRZ0-F1
#
_cell.length_a   1.000
_cell.length_b   1.000
_cell.length_c   1.000
_cell.angle_alpha   90.00
_cell.angle_beta   90.00
_cell.angle_gamma   90.00
#
_symmetry.space_group_name_H-M   'P 1'
#
loop_
_entity.id
_entity.type
_entity.pdbx_description
1 polymer ?
#
loop_
_entity_poly.entity_id
_entity_poly.type
_entity_poly.pdbx_seq_one_letter_code
_entity_poly.pdbx_strand_id
1 'polypeptide(L)'
;MIMKRRWIVFIWLTLLLANSFAQRTFRFKSDDLATYTVTTTADSGLGSLRQAIIDANSNPGTDTIQFNIPGSGPFVINLSQPLPDITDPVIIDGYTQSGSSPASTCSGVATIRIVLNGSGAGPSASGFVLAPGSQGSTIKGLSIINFSGSGIEVLSGSNSIVGNFIGINASGGAAGNGTGILISSGNANTIGGNSPADRNVISGNQVYGIRISGFGGTSNNVITGNYIGTNPAGNAAVANGMDGISIINSSGNFIGGSTTNLGCAPGNLISGNLRDGIDILGTSSNNTVQGNLVGLNSNGSVAIPNGSEGIYVTGSNNLIGGSNANLRNVISGNGGSGVTLSGDSNQVNNNFIGTDINGTTAIGNKDGVRIDNNSTNNRIGGVGLGNLISGNEVGVEIQEGANNTIQGNLIGTTANGMTALGNTEAGIYIHQATSTGNLIGGTLSGEGNVIMFNGDGTLNPVRFGEGGIVVFAGATGNRILGNSIDLNTGLGIDLGALNANGVTPNDPLDSDSGNGNNYQNFPVIVSATTSGSTTMVSGTLSSTPNRTFRVEFFSVPAADSSGNGEGRTFRAAVNVTTNASGVGTINATIAPAIPVGQFITATATDNTTGDTSEFSAAVQVQAPTAAGVTVSGRVTNAHGRALPNVRVILTDQNGLSRVTVTNSFGYYYFRDVEAGQTYVIEAKGRYRFRPLVVDVNEDTTVDIVAEY
;
A
#
# COMPACT_ATOMS: atom_id res chain seq x y z
N MET A 1 -11.55 88.19 -0.27
CA MET A 1 -12.03 86.78 -0.32
C MET A 1 -11.44 86.08 0.90
N ILE A 2 -12.22 85.27 1.62
CA ILE A 2 -11.94 84.68 2.96
C ILE A 2 -12.45 85.55 4.14
N MET A 3 -13.66 85.25 4.62
CA MET A 3 -14.01 84.98 6.04
C MET A 3 -15.51 85.15 6.33
N LYS A 4 -16.10 84.08 6.87
CA LYS A 4 -16.93 83.99 8.10
C LYS A 4 -18.29 84.72 8.18
N ARG A 5 -19.15 84.06 8.99
CA ARG A 5 -20.45 84.46 9.60
C ARG A 5 -21.63 84.00 8.73
N ARG A 6 -22.43 82.99 9.10
CA ARG A 6 -23.03 82.66 10.39
C ARG A 6 -23.51 81.21 10.35
N TRP A 7 -23.03 80.32 11.22
CA TRP A 7 -23.75 79.12 11.75
C TRP A 7 -23.07 78.63 13.05
N ILE A 8 -22.63 79.56 13.92
CA ILE A 8 -21.89 79.30 15.18
C ILE A 8 -22.80 79.07 16.40
N VAL A 9 -24.13 78.97 16.25
CA VAL A 9 -25.04 78.93 17.42
C VAL A 9 -25.67 77.55 17.71
N PHE A 10 -25.40 76.52 16.92
CA PHE A 10 -25.96 75.16 17.16
C PHE A 10 -24.98 74.11 17.69
N ILE A 11 -23.72 74.47 17.97
CA ILE A 11 -22.68 73.53 18.46
C ILE A 11 -22.32 73.75 19.95
N TRP A 12 -22.96 74.71 20.62
CA TRP A 12 -22.66 75.03 22.03
C TRP A 12 -23.63 74.43 23.06
N LEU A 13 -24.64 73.65 22.65
CA LEU A 13 -25.56 72.97 23.58
C LEU A 13 -25.36 71.44 23.69
N THR A 14 -24.45 70.85 22.91
CA THR A 14 -24.13 69.41 22.99
C THR A 14 -22.79 69.10 23.66
N LEU A 15 -22.00 70.12 24.05
CA LEU A 15 -20.71 69.92 24.72
C LEU A 15 -20.72 70.11 26.25
N LEU A 16 -21.86 70.47 26.86
CA LEU A 16 -21.99 70.66 28.31
C LEU A 16 -22.71 69.52 29.05
N LEU A 17 -23.13 68.47 28.33
CA LEU A 17 -23.64 67.21 28.90
C LEU A 17 -22.67 66.02 28.73
N ALA A 18 -21.53 66.21 28.06
CA ALA A 18 -20.51 65.17 27.89
C ALA A 18 -19.46 65.12 29.02
N ASN A 19 -19.49 66.08 29.96
CA ASN A 19 -18.50 66.21 31.05
C ASN A 19 -18.97 65.71 32.42
N SER A 20 -20.13 65.05 32.51
CA SER A 20 -20.62 64.45 33.77
C SER A 20 -20.69 62.91 33.77
N PHE A 21 -20.13 62.24 32.75
CA PHE A 21 -19.98 60.77 32.74
C PHE A 21 -18.55 60.28 32.45
N ALA A 22 -17.54 61.15 32.65
CA ALA A 22 -16.18 60.68 32.84
C ALA A 22 -16.01 60.19 34.29
N GLN A 23 -16.51 58.99 34.63
CA GLN A 23 -16.00 58.18 35.75
C GLN A 23 -16.56 56.74 35.85
N ARG A 24 -16.87 56.10 34.73
CA ARG A 24 -16.70 54.64 34.64
C ARG A 24 -15.60 54.39 33.63
N THR A 25 -14.38 54.27 34.14
CA THR A 25 -13.33 53.52 33.47
C THR A 25 -13.88 52.13 33.15
N PHE A 26 -14.44 51.96 31.95
CA PHE A 26 -14.31 50.68 31.27
C PHE A 26 -12.82 50.55 30.97
N ARG A 27 -12.07 50.05 31.96
CA ARG A 27 -10.84 49.32 31.64
C ARG A 27 -11.33 48.18 30.75
N PHE A 28 -11.10 48.26 29.44
CA PHE A 28 -10.73 47.04 28.75
C PHE A 28 -9.57 46.50 29.58
N LYS A 29 -9.81 45.43 30.36
CA LYS A 29 -8.72 44.62 30.86
C LYS A 29 -8.00 44.25 29.56
N SER A 30 -6.80 44.79 29.34
CA SER A 30 -5.98 44.23 28.27
C SER A 30 -5.90 42.73 28.54
N ASP A 31 -5.98 41.92 27.49
CA ASP A 31 -5.61 40.50 27.54
C ASP A 31 -4.10 40.43 27.83
N ASP A 32 -3.69 40.88 29.01
CA ASP A 32 -2.31 40.82 29.49
C ASP A 32 -2.06 39.35 29.80
N LEU A 33 -1.41 38.67 28.85
CA LEU A 33 -0.95 37.30 28.98
C LEU A 33 -0.15 37.17 30.29
N ALA A 34 -0.65 36.37 31.22
CA ALA A 34 -0.07 36.20 32.54
C ALA A 34 0.94 35.05 32.56
N THR A 35 1.90 35.12 33.49
CA THR A 35 2.81 34.01 33.77
C THR A 35 2.66 33.57 35.22
N TYR A 36 2.19 32.34 35.43
CA TYR A 36 2.05 31.71 36.74
C TYR A 36 3.20 30.74 36.97
N THR A 37 3.93 30.92 38.08
CA THR A 37 5.12 30.09 38.39
C THR A 37 4.79 29.06 39.46
N VAL A 38 4.93 27.79 39.10
CA VAL A 38 4.88 26.65 40.02
C VAL A 38 6.21 26.54 40.76
N THR A 39 6.17 26.61 42.09
CA THR A 39 7.35 26.65 42.97
C THR A 39 7.37 25.54 44.01
N THR A 40 6.32 24.72 44.09
CA THR A 40 6.20 23.61 45.04
C THR A 40 5.58 22.38 44.40
N THR A 41 5.88 21.20 44.96
CA THR A 41 5.27 19.91 44.57
C THR A 41 3.98 19.59 45.32
N ALA A 42 3.47 20.52 46.15
CA ALA A 42 2.21 20.34 46.86
C ALA A 42 1.02 20.21 45.88
N ASP A 43 0.04 19.36 46.21
CA ASP A 43 -1.18 19.16 45.42
C ASP A 43 -2.03 20.43 45.27
N SER A 44 -1.99 21.32 46.28
CA SER A 44 -2.81 22.54 46.31
C SER A 44 -2.14 23.65 47.12
N GLY A 45 -2.72 24.85 47.06
CA GLY A 45 -2.21 26.05 47.72
C GLY A 45 -1.30 26.88 46.82
N LEU A 46 -0.84 28.03 47.34
CA LEU A 46 -0.03 28.99 46.60
C LEU A 46 1.25 28.33 46.06
N GLY A 47 1.55 28.61 44.79
CA GLY A 47 2.71 28.05 44.09
C GLY A 47 2.56 26.61 43.59
N SER A 48 1.41 25.95 43.81
CA SER A 48 1.11 24.64 43.24
C SER A 48 0.66 24.74 41.78
N LEU A 49 0.81 23.65 41.02
CA LEU A 49 0.27 23.53 39.67
C LEU A 49 -1.26 23.72 39.64
N ARG A 50 -1.97 23.15 40.61
CA ARG A 50 -3.43 23.30 40.74
C ARG A 50 -3.84 24.77 40.85
N GLN A 51 -3.17 25.54 41.70
CA GLN A 51 -3.47 26.97 41.83
C GLN A 51 -3.16 27.74 40.55
N ALA A 52 -2.04 27.44 39.89
CA ALA A 52 -1.69 28.06 38.62
C ALA A 52 -2.73 27.82 37.52
N ILE A 53 -3.32 26.62 37.44
CA ILE A 53 -4.42 26.31 36.51
C ILE A 53 -5.68 27.11 36.86
N ILE A 54 -6.04 27.21 38.14
CA ILE A 54 -7.21 28.01 38.58
C ILE A 54 -7.04 29.48 38.20
N ASP A 55 -5.83 30.01 38.41
CA ASP A 55 -5.54 31.41 38.10
C ASP A 55 -5.59 31.67 36.59
N ALA A 56 -4.99 30.79 35.77
CA ALA A 56 -5.04 30.85 34.31
C ALA A 56 -6.47 30.75 33.76
N ASN A 57 -7.26 29.79 34.23
CA ASN A 57 -8.68 29.67 33.85
C ASN A 57 -9.52 30.92 34.18
N SER A 58 -9.06 31.75 35.14
CA SER A 58 -9.74 32.97 35.57
C SER A 58 -9.23 34.22 34.85
N ASN A 59 -8.23 34.09 33.96
CA ASN A 59 -7.63 35.20 33.24
C ASN A 59 -7.71 34.95 31.72
N PRO A 60 -8.58 35.68 31.00
CA PRO A 60 -8.76 35.46 29.57
C PRO A 60 -7.47 35.67 28.76
N GLY A 61 -7.18 34.73 27.86
CA GLY A 61 -6.08 34.81 26.91
C GLY A 61 -5.02 33.74 27.16
N THR A 62 -4.10 33.57 26.22
CA THR A 62 -3.12 32.48 26.31
C THR A 62 -2.05 32.72 27.39
N ASP A 63 -2.35 32.28 28.61
CA ASP A 63 -1.45 32.39 29.75
C ASP A 63 -0.32 31.35 29.70
N THR A 64 0.73 31.57 30.49
CA THR A 64 1.85 30.63 30.64
C THR A 64 1.96 30.12 32.08
N ILE A 65 1.99 28.81 32.25
CA ILE A 65 2.37 28.14 33.48
C ILE A 65 3.80 27.62 33.32
N GLN A 66 4.71 28.17 34.12
CA GLN A 66 6.13 27.79 34.17
C GLN A 66 6.50 27.16 35.51
N PHE A 67 7.63 26.46 35.57
CA PHE A 67 8.11 25.73 36.72
C PHE A 67 9.47 26.26 37.17
N ASN A 68 9.60 26.55 38.46
CA ASN A 68 10.85 26.89 39.11
C ASN A 68 10.85 26.35 40.55
N ILE A 69 10.70 25.03 40.67
CA ILE A 69 10.68 24.33 41.96
C ILE A 69 12.14 24.25 42.47
N PRO A 70 12.44 24.72 43.70
CA PRO A 70 13.78 24.64 44.26
C PRO A 70 14.23 23.20 44.55
N GLY A 71 15.52 22.92 44.35
CA GLY A 71 16.14 21.63 44.68
C GLY A 71 16.59 20.84 43.47
N SER A 72 16.74 19.52 43.64
CA SER A 72 17.15 18.58 42.58
C SER A 72 16.00 17.64 42.24
N GLY A 73 15.59 17.63 40.96
CA GLY A 73 14.52 16.76 40.47
C GLY A 73 14.94 15.29 40.25
N PRO A 74 14.01 14.40 39.85
CA PRO A 74 12.67 14.76 39.38
C PRO A 74 11.74 15.27 40.50
N PHE A 75 11.00 16.33 40.21
CA PHE A 75 10.01 16.95 41.09
C PHE A 75 8.67 16.28 40.86
N VAL A 76 8.23 15.46 41.81
CA VAL A 76 7.00 14.68 41.71
C VAL A 76 5.85 15.41 42.40
N ILE A 77 4.87 15.83 41.62
CA ILE A 77 3.60 16.41 42.08
C ILE A 77 2.61 15.24 42.26
N ASN A 78 2.37 14.84 43.50
CA ASN A 78 1.43 13.76 43.83
C ASN A 78 0.03 14.36 44.03
N LEU A 79 -0.92 13.96 43.18
CA LEU A 79 -2.29 14.43 43.28
C LEU A 79 -3.10 13.63 44.29
N SER A 80 -3.94 14.31 45.08
CA SER A 80 -4.94 13.67 45.96
C SER A 80 -6.37 13.69 45.40
N GLN A 81 -6.57 14.35 44.27
CA GLN A 81 -7.84 14.49 43.54
C GLN A 81 -7.54 15.01 42.12
N PRO A 82 -8.48 14.92 41.16
CA PRO A 82 -8.24 15.38 39.78
C PRO A 82 -7.84 16.85 39.75
N LEU A 83 -6.99 17.25 38.80
CA LEU A 83 -6.74 18.68 38.54
C LEU A 83 -8.02 19.34 38.01
N PRO A 84 -8.19 20.67 38.17
CA PRO A 84 -9.26 21.40 37.51
C PRO A 84 -9.09 21.28 35.98
N ASP A 85 -10.21 21.14 35.27
CA ASP A 85 -10.23 21.19 33.81
C ASP A 85 -9.66 22.51 33.30
N ILE A 86 -8.93 22.49 32.20
CA ILE A 86 -8.41 23.68 31.54
C ILE A 86 -9.52 24.23 30.64
N THR A 87 -9.98 25.44 30.92
CA THR A 87 -11.13 26.08 30.25
C THR A 87 -10.76 27.37 29.51
N ASP A 88 -9.52 27.84 29.64
CA ASP A 88 -8.96 28.97 28.89
C ASP A 88 -7.62 28.54 28.27
N PRO A 89 -7.20 29.09 27.10
CA PRO A 89 -5.97 28.65 26.44
C PRO A 89 -4.75 28.87 27.34
N VAL A 90 -3.89 27.86 27.47
CA VAL A 90 -2.71 27.96 28.36
C VAL A 90 -1.51 27.22 27.79
N ILE A 91 -0.31 27.75 28.03
CA ILE A 91 0.97 27.07 27.77
C ILE A 91 1.49 26.54 29.10
N ILE A 92 1.48 25.22 29.29
CA ILE A 92 2.11 24.56 30.42
C ILE A 92 3.48 24.05 29.97
N ASP A 93 4.55 24.69 30.47
CA ASP A 93 5.92 24.48 30.00
C ASP A 93 6.83 23.89 31.09
N GLY A 94 6.91 22.56 31.19
CA GLY A 94 7.83 21.84 32.07
C GLY A 94 9.31 21.98 31.72
N TYR A 95 9.65 22.46 30.52
CA TYR A 95 11.04 22.73 30.14
C TYR A 95 11.60 24.01 30.78
N THR A 96 10.75 24.86 31.34
CA THR A 96 11.18 26.02 32.15
C THR A 96 11.85 25.61 33.46
N GLN A 97 11.59 24.40 33.96
CA GLN A 97 12.27 23.88 35.15
C GLN A 97 13.77 23.69 34.86
N SER A 98 14.60 24.26 35.74
CA SER A 98 16.05 24.13 35.63
C SER A 98 16.48 22.65 35.58
N GLY A 99 17.33 22.32 34.59
CA GLY A 99 17.82 20.97 34.33
C GLY A 99 16.90 20.09 33.47
N SER A 100 15.76 20.62 32.99
CA SER A 100 14.99 20.02 31.90
C SER A 100 15.60 20.41 30.55
N SER A 101 15.47 19.54 29.55
CA SER A 101 15.89 19.84 28.17
C SER A 101 15.11 19.00 27.16
N PRO A 102 14.63 19.58 26.05
CA PRO A 102 13.99 18.80 24.99
C PRO A 102 15.00 17.90 24.27
N ALA A 103 14.51 16.91 23.53
CA ALA A 103 15.37 16.13 22.64
C ALA A 103 15.89 17.03 21.50
N SER A 104 17.19 16.96 21.21
CA SER A 104 17.83 17.81 20.20
C SER A 104 18.10 17.08 18.87
N THR A 105 17.97 15.76 18.84
CA THR A 105 18.27 14.92 17.67
C THR A 105 17.27 13.78 17.55
N CYS A 106 17.24 13.10 16.41
CA CYS A 106 16.36 11.95 16.18
C CYS A 106 16.58 10.84 17.21
N SER A 107 17.81 10.56 17.61
CA SER A 107 18.12 9.56 18.65
C SER A 107 18.28 10.16 20.06
N GLY A 108 18.11 11.47 20.21
CA GLY A 108 18.25 12.17 21.48
C GLY A 108 17.07 11.92 22.41
N VAL A 109 17.34 11.86 23.72
CA VAL A 109 16.34 11.68 24.77
C VAL A 109 16.14 13.00 25.50
N ALA A 110 14.88 13.41 25.69
CA ALA A 110 14.56 14.58 26.50
C ALA A 110 14.88 14.33 27.98
N THR A 111 15.38 15.35 28.68
CA THR A 111 15.49 15.33 30.13
C THR A 111 14.25 15.99 30.72
N ILE A 112 13.41 15.18 31.38
CA ILE A 112 12.19 15.63 32.04
C ILE A 112 12.43 15.75 33.55
N ARG A 113 12.10 16.91 34.14
CA ARG A 113 12.24 17.13 35.59
C ARG A 113 10.92 17.21 36.33
N ILE A 114 9.81 17.49 35.66
CA ILE A 114 8.50 17.59 36.31
C ILE A 114 7.72 16.31 36.06
N VAL A 115 7.30 15.65 37.15
CA VAL A 115 6.49 14.43 37.12
C VAL A 115 5.14 14.72 37.75
N LEU A 116 4.06 14.55 37.00
CA LEU A 116 2.69 14.61 37.48
C LEU A 116 2.21 13.18 37.76
N ASN A 117 1.99 12.85 39.03
CA ASN A 117 1.60 11.51 39.47
C ASN A 117 0.13 11.47 39.90
N GLY A 118 -0.68 10.74 39.13
CA GLY A 118 -2.12 10.59 39.31
C GLY A 118 -2.58 9.46 40.22
N SER A 119 -1.67 8.73 40.88
CA SER A 119 -2.03 7.52 41.66
C SER A 119 -3.05 7.77 42.77
N GLY A 120 -3.14 9.01 43.28
CA GLY A 120 -4.13 9.44 44.28
C GLY A 120 -5.28 10.29 43.72
N ALA A 121 -5.36 10.51 42.40
CA ALA A 121 -6.35 11.40 41.79
C ALA A 121 -7.79 10.82 41.78
N GLY A 122 -7.94 9.52 41.97
CA GLY A 122 -9.24 8.83 41.98
C GLY A 122 -9.56 8.07 40.68
N PRO A 123 -10.70 7.35 40.65
CA PRO A 123 -11.12 6.54 39.52
C PRO A 123 -11.51 7.41 38.32
N SER A 124 -11.14 6.98 37.11
CA SER A 124 -11.35 7.66 35.83
C SER A 124 -10.75 9.06 35.72
N ALA A 125 -9.93 9.48 36.69
CA ALA A 125 -9.28 10.78 36.67
C ALA A 125 -8.25 10.84 35.54
N SER A 126 -8.32 11.89 34.73
CA SER A 126 -7.31 12.23 33.72
C SER A 126 -6.27 13.21 34.28
N GLY A 127 -5.06 13.21 33.72
CA GLY A 127 -3.99 14.11 34.14
C GLY A 127 -4.26 15.57 33.82
N PHE A 128 -4.53 15.85 32.55
CA PHE A 128 -5.07 17.13 32.10
C PHE A 128 -6.31 16.89 31.26
N VAL A 129 -7.32 17.76 31.41
CA VAL A 129 -8.51 17.80 30.56
C VAL A 129 -8.54 19.17 29.86
N LEU A 130 -8.34 19.17 28.54
CA LEU A 130 -8.48 20.36 27.69
C LEU A 130 -9.96 20.52 27.31
N ALA A 131 -10.72 21.15 28.20
CA ALA A 131 -12.17 21.32 28.10
C ALA A 131 -12.55 22.43 27.09
N PRO A 132 -13.83 22.54 26.68
CA PRO A 132 -14.27 23.63 25.81
C PRO A 132 -13.85 25.01 26.35
N GLY A 133 -13.21 25.81 25.49
CA GLY A 133 -12.64 27.12 25.84
C GLY A 133 -11.11 27.12 25.86
N SER A 134 -10.48 25.96 26.00
CA SER A 134 -9.01 25.83 26.03
C SER A 134 -8.33 25.83 24.64
N GLN A 135 -9.01 26.21 23.56
CA GLN A 135 -8.47 26.05 22.21
C GLN A 135 -7.15 26.81 22.02
N GLY A 136 -6.13 26.14 21.50
CA GLY A 136 -4.80 26.72 21.36
C GLY A 136 -3.86 26.46 22.53
N SER A 137 -4.26 25.65 23.51
CA SER A 137 -3.40 25.28 24.64
C SER A 137 -2.19 24.47 24.20
N THR A 138 -1.09 24.59 24.93
CA THR A 138 0.12 23.79 24.77
C THR A 138 0.49 23.08 26.07
N ILE A 139 0.73 21.77 26.03
CA ILE A 139 1.26 21.00 27.17
C ILE A 139 2.62 20.42 26.74
N LYS A 140 3.69 20.77 27.45
CA LYS A 140 5.04 20.27 27.11
C LYS A 140 5.99 20.07 28.28
N GLY A 141 6.95 19.16 28.10
CA GLY A 141 8.07 18.94 29.02
C GLY A 141 7.71 18.27 30.35
N LEU A 142 6.63 17.49 30.39
CA LEU A 142 6.14 16.81 31.58
C LEU A 142 6.25 15.28 31.47
N SER A 143 6.39 14.60 32.60
CA SER A 143 6.14 13.16 32.73
C SER A 143 4.78 12.95 33.41
N ILE A 144 3.81 12.34 32.75
CA ILE A 144 2.42 12.21 33.20
C ILE A 144 2.09 10.73 33.39
N ILE A 145 1.87 10.31 34.64
CA ILE A 145 1.88 8.90 35.02
C ILE A 145 0.80 8.51 36.03
N ASN A 146 0.46 7.22 36.05
CA ASN A 146 -0.43 6.56 37.02
C ASN A 146 -1.87 7.13 37.12
N PHE A 147 -2.40 7.71 36.05
CA PHE A 147 -3.82 8.09 35.98
C PHE A 147 -4.69 6.90 35.60
N SER A 148 -5.77 6.67 36.33
CA SER A 148 -6.72 5.59 35.99
C SER A 148 -7.57 5.91 34.76
N GLY A 149 -7.74 7.19 34.44
CA GLY A 149 -8.26 7.69 33.16
C GLY A 149 -7.14 7.92 32.14
N SER A 150 -7.21 9.03 31.38
CA SER A 150 -6.21 9.35 30.36
C SER A 150 -5.05 10.16 30.94
N GLY A 151 -3.84 10.04 30.40
CA GLY A 151 -2.77 11.00 30.72
C GLY A 151 -3.19 12.42 30.35
N ILE A 152 -3.69 12.60 29.14
CA ILE A 152 -4.30 13.86 28.66
C ILE A 152 -5.59 13.53 27.91
N GLU A 153 -6.67 14.22 28.26
CA GLU A 153 -7.94 14.17 27.54
C GLU A 153 -8.22 15.51 26.83
N VAL A 154 -8.62 15.43 25.56
CA VAL A 154 -8.84 16.58 24.68
C VAL A 154 -10.29 16.62 24.25
N LEU A 155 -10.95 17.73 24.60
CA LEU A 155 -12.34 18.02 24.25
C LEU A 155 -12.48 19.29 23.39
N SER A 156 -11.39 20.03 23.19
CA SER A 156 -11.29 21.26 22.41
C SER A 156 -10.36 21.11 21.19
N GLY A 157 -10.36 22.07 20.28
CA GLY A 157 -9.54 22.04 19.05
C GLY A 157 -8.26 22.87 19.14
N SER A 158 -7.39 22.71 18.13
CA SER A 158 -6.18 23.52 17.94
C SER A 158 -5.13 23.45 19.07
N ASN A 159 -5.13 22.40 19.89
CA ASN A 159 -4.17 22.23 20.97
C ASN A 159 -2.86 21.57 20.49
N SER A 160 -1.80 21.76 21.26
CA SER A 160 -0.47 21.21 21.01
C SER A 160 0.02 20.40 22.22
N ILE A 161 0.23 19.10 22.04
CA ILE A 161 0.78 18.22 23.08
C ILE A 161 2.15 17.78 22.60
N VAL A 162 3.24 18.30 23.18
CA VAL A 162 4.58 18.15 22.60
C VAL A 162 5.66 17.89 23.65
N GLY A 163 6.65 17.07 23.34
CA GLY A 163 7.84 16.90 24.19
C GLY A 163 7.55 16.29 25.56
N ASN A 164 6.48 15.50 25.72
CA ASN A 164 6.08 14.89 26.99
C ASN A 164 6.45 13.41 27.07
N PHE A 165 6.61 12.89 28.29
CA PHE A 165 6.61 11.46 28.60
C PHE A 165 5.23 11.09 29.18
N ILE A 166 4.49 10.20 28.54
CA ILE A 166 3.10 9.89 28.92
C ILE A 166 2.97 8.38 29.12
N GLY A 167 2.69 7.97 30.35
CA GLY A 167 2.66 6.56 30.78
C GLY A 167 4.03 5.98 31.12
N ILE A 168 5.09 6.80 31.04
CA ILE A 168 6.45 6.46 31.51
C ILE A 168 6.99 7.57 32.42
N ASN A 169 7.78 7.14 33.41
CA ASN A 169 8.44 8.05 34.33
C ASN A 169 9.63 8.78 33.66
N ALA A 170 10.22 9.77 34.35
CA ALA A 170 11.34 10.55 33.83
C ALA A 170 12.61 9.74 33.48
N SER A 171 12.76 8.52 34.01
CA SER A 171 13.85 7.60 33.66
C SER A 171 13.51 6.65 32.50
N GLY A 172 12.30 6.71 31.96
CA GLY A 172 11.82 5.87 30.88
C GLY A 172 11.18 4.54 31.29
N GLY A 173 10.97 4.30 32.60
CA GLY A 173 10.27 3.11 33.10
C GLY A 173 8.75 3.26 33.04
N ALA A 174 8.04 2.16 32.80
CA ALA A 174 6.58 2.14 32.72
C ALA A 174 5.92 2.62 34.03
N ALA A 175 4.92 3.49 33.90
CA ALA A 175 4.08 4.03 34.96
C ALA A 175 2.74 4.46 34.34
N GLY A 176 2.04 3.48 33.77
CA GLY A 176 0.97 3.66 32.81
C GLY A 176 -0.23 4.44 33.30
N ASN A 177 -0.80 5.24 32.39
CA ASN A 177 -2.16 5.73 32.52
C ASN A 177 -3.15 4.69 31.95
N GLY A 178 -4.45 4.91 32.03
CA GLY A 178 -5.44 4.13 31.29
C GLY A 178 -5.19 4.21 29.79
N THR A 179 -5.40 5.38 29.20
CA THR A 179 -4.96 5.75 27.84
C THR A 179 -3.90 6.84 27.93
N GLY A 180 -2.92 6.87 27.03
CA GLY A 180 -1.92 7.94 27.03
C GLY A 180 -2.57 9.29 26.71
N ILE A 181 -3.04 9.45 25.49
CA ILE A 181 -3.78 10.65 25.04
C ILE A 181 -5.11 10.23 24.41
N LEU A 182 -6.21 10.85 24.86
CA LEU A 182 -7.54 10.65 24.30
C LEU A 182 -8.06 11.95 23.69
N ILE A 183 -8.36 11.94 22.38
CA ILE A 183 -9.12 13.00 21.71
C ILE A 183 -10.58 12.53 21.61
N SER A 184 -11.38 12.95 22.58
CA SER A 184 -12.82 12.66 22.66
C SER A 184 -13.63 13.61 21.75
N SER A 185 -13.17 14.85 21.61
CA SER A 185 -13.72 15.82 20.65
C SER A 185 -12.69 16.90 20.32
N GLY A 186 -12.91 17.61 19.21
CA GLY A 186 -12.07 18.73 18.80
C GLY A 186 -11.25 18.42 17.54
N ASN A 187 -11.02 19.46 16.76
CA ASN A 187 -10.36 19.39 15.46
C ASN A 187 -9.01 20.10 15.51
N ALA A 188 -8.13 19.77 14.56
CA ALA A 188 -6.86 20.47 14.39
C ALA A 188 -5.91 20.40 15.60
N ASN A 189 -6.03 19.38 16.45
CA ASN A 189 -5.05 19.17 17.52
C ASN A 189 -3.77 18.55 16.95
N THR A 190 -2.62 18.92 17.51
CA THR A 190 -1.31 18.37 17.18
C THR A 190 -0.76 17.59 18.37
N ILE A 191 -0.46 16.32 18.16
CA ILE A 191 0.29 15.47 19.09
C ILE A 191 1.68 15.27 18.51
N GLY A 192 2.66 15.90 19.15
CA GLY A 192 4.05 15.94 18.73
C GLY A 192 4.32 17.10 17.77
N GLY A 193 5.23 16.92 16.81
CA GLY A 193 5.60 18.01 15.92
C GLY A 193 6.65 17.65 14.88
N ASN A 194 7.17 18.67 14.22
CA ASN A 194 8.10 18.54 13.09
C ASN A 194 9.58 18.61 13.52
N SER A 195 9.85 18.72 14.82
CA SER A 195 11.19 18.75 15.39
C SER A 195 11.37 17.64 16.43
N PRO A 196 12.58 17.08 16.61
CA PRO A 196 12.89 16.23 17.76
C PRO A 196 12.47 16.82 19.11
N ALA A 197 12.48 18.15 19.26
CA ALA A 197 12.10 18.83 20.50
C ALA A 197 10.63 18.63 20.86
N ASP A 198 9.77 18.37 19.87
CA ASP A 198 8.34 18.21 20.04
C ASP A 198 7.94 16.75 20.31
N ARG A 199 8.88 15.80 20.25
CA ARG A 199 8.61 14.37 20.39
C ARG A 199 8.01 14.03 21.73
N ASN A 200 6.78 13.52 21.73
CA ASN A 200 6.28 12.79 22.90
C ASN A 200 6.79 11.35 22.88
N VAL A 201 6.95 10.77 24.07
CA VAL A 201 7.11 9.33 24.28
C VAL A 201 5.87 8.82 25.01
N ILE A 202 5.05 8.03 24.33
CA ILE A 202 3.69 7.64 24.77
C ILE A 202 3.62 6.11 24.86
N SER A 203 3.89 5.60 26.05
CA SER A 203 4.29 4.21 26.24
C SER A 203 3.87 3.72 27.63
N GLY A 204 3.81 2.41 27.85
CA GLY A 204 3.47 1.83 29.15
C GLY A 204 2.02 2.03 29.61
N ASN A 205 1.13 2.58 28.78
CA ASN A 205 -0.27 2.80 29.13
C ASN A 205 -1.05 1.47 29.13
N GLN A 206 -2.12 1.39 29.92
CA GLN A 206 -2.87 0.15 30.14
C GLN A 206 -3.69 -0.28 28.91
N VAL A 207 -4.07 0.67 28.06
CA VAL A 207 -4.89 0.45 26.87
C VAL A 207 -4.17 1.03 25.64
N TYR A 208 -4.58 2.19 25.16
CA TYR A 208 -4.02 2.80 23.95
C TYR A 208 -2.89 3.77 24.28
N GLY A 209 -1.94 3.92 23.36
CA GLY A 209 -1.04 5.06 23.37
C GLY A 209 -1.81 6.35 23.10
N ILE A 210 -2.40 6.45 21.91
CA ILE A 210 -3.25 7.56 21.49
C ILE A 210 -4.59 7.01 20.98
N ARG A 211 -5.71 7.62 21.38
CA ARG A 211 -7.03 7.31 20.84
C ARG A 211 -7.72 8.57 20.33
N ILE A 212 -8.28 8.50 19.13
CA ILE A 212 -9.16 9.50 18.53
C ILE A 212 -10.55 8.87 18.40
N SER A 213 -11.51 9.40 19.13
CA SER A 213 -12.89 8.91 19.10
C SER A 213 -13.88 10.05 19.25
N GLY A 214 -14.46 10.52 18.15
CA GLY A 214 -15.63 11.40 18.22
C GLY A 214 -16.53 11.19 17.02
N PHE A 215 -17.72 10.62 17.27
CA PHE A 215 -18.74 10.19 16.30
C PHE A 215 -18.94 11.17 15.11
N GLY A 216 -18.10 11.07 14.07
CA GLY A 216 -18.18 11.84 12.82
C GLY A 216 -17.75 13.31 12.87
N GLY A 217 -17.28 13.81 14.02
CA GLY A 217 -16.97 15.25 14.22
C GLY A 217 -15.49 15.58 14.47
N THR A 218 -14.66 14.58 14.74
CA THR A 218 -13.25 14.72 15.13
C THR A 218 -12.35 14.47 13.92
N SER A 219 -11.72 15.53 13.42
CA SER A 219 -11.01 15.57 12.14
C SER A 219 -9.83 16.54 12.18
N ASN A 220 -8.96 16.43 11.18
CA ASN A 220 -7.78 17.27 11.00
C ASN A 220 -6.80 17.21 12.18
N ASN A 221 -6.89 16.20 13.03
CA ASN A 221 -5.89 16.00 14.09
C ASN A 221 -4.63 15.39 13.46
N VAL A 222 -3.48 15.84 13.95
CA VAL A 222 -2.15 15.49 13.43
C VAL A 222 -1.35 14.82 14.53
N ILE A 223 -0.88 13.60 14.27
CA ILE A 223 0.01 12.85 15.16
C ILE A 223 1.35 12.75 14.46
N THR A 224 2.37 13.52 14.89
CA THR A 224 3.67 13.62 14.21
C THR A 224 4.85 13.52 15.18
N GLY A 225 5.92 12.86 14.75
CA GLY A 225 7.20 12.88 15.46
C GLY A 225 7.19 12.24 16.85
N ASN A 226 6.24 11.35 17.15
CA ASN A 226 6.11 10.68 18.45
C ASN A 226 6.80 9.32 18.48
N TYR A 227 7.21 8.88 19.66
CA TYR A 227 7.62 7.50 19.95
C TYR A 227 6.52 6.83 20.77
N ILE A 228 5.96 5.74 20.27
CA ILE A 228 4.75 5.10 20.82
C ILE A 228 5.02 3.61 21.03
N GLY A 229 4.93 3.16 22.28
CA GLY A 229 5.16 1.77 22.68
C GLY A 229 6.63 1.39 22.94
N THR A 230 7.55 2.36 22.87
CA THR A 230 8.99 2.17 23.08
C THR A 230 9.53 3.02 24.22
N ASN A 231 10.75 2.70 24.67
CA ASN A 231 11.50 3.55 25.56
C ASN A 231 11.89 4.89 24.87
N PRO A 232 12.34 5.91 25.62
CA PRO A 232 12.68 7.20 25.03
C PRO A 232 13.78 7.18 23.95
N ALA A 233 14.63 6.15 23.92
CA ALA A 233 15.65 5.96 22.90
C ALA A 233 15.11 5.27 21.62
N GLY A 234 13.88 4.74 21.66
CA GLY A 234 13.26 4.02 20.55
C GLY A 234 13.92 2.67 20.23
N ASN A 235 14.59 2.04 21.20
CA ASN A 235 15.38 0.82 20.97
C ASN A 235 14.94 -0.39 21.81
N ALA A 236 13.95 -0.24 22.68
CA ALA A 236 13.31 -1.33 23.40
C ALA A 236 11.83 -1.04 23.63
N ALA A 237 11.01 -2.09 23.71
CA ALA A 237 9.59 -1.96 23.98
C ALA A 237 9.32 -1.48 25.42
N VAL A 238 8.35 -0.58 25.55
CA VAL A 238 7.66 -0.22 26.80
C VAL A 238 6.18 -0.21 26.44
N ALA A 239 5.61 -1.41 26.31
CA ALA A 239 4.38 -1.64 25.58
C ALA A 239 3.19 -0.85 26.13
N ASN A 240 2.37 -0.29 25.24
CA ASN A 240 0.98 0.01 25.57
C ASN A 240 0.18 -1.32 25.56
N GLY A 241 -0.82 -1.44 26.43
CA GLY A 241 -1.54 -2.69 26.68
C GLY A 241 -2.44 -3.16 25.52
N MET A 242 -2.75 -2.27 24.58
CA MET A 242 -3.44 -2.54 23.31
C MET A 242 -2.68 -1.86 22.16
N ASP A 243 -3.36 -1.06 21.36
CA ASP A 243 -2.84 -0.49 20.12
C ASP A 243 -2.02 0.78 20.38
N GLY A 244 -1.08 1.07 19.48
CA GLY A 244 -0.30 2.31 19.54
C GLY A 244 -1.19 3.53 19.32
N ILE A 245 -1.87 3.57 18.16
CA ILE A 245 -2.78 4.65 17.77
C ILE A 245 -4.11 4.06 17.29
N SER A 246 -5.22 4.41 17.95
CA SER A 246 -6.57 4.00 17.57
C SER A 246 -7.42 5.17 17.07
N ILE A 247 -7.94 5.06 15.85
CA ILE A 247 -8.89 6.00 15.25
C ILE A 247 -10.21 5.27 15.07
N ILE A 248 -11.26 5.71 15.76
CA ILE A 248 -12.59 5.10 15.66
C ILE A 248 -13.67 6.14 15.35
N ASN A 249 -14.48 5.85 14.33
CA ASN A 249 -15.55 6.72 13.84
C ASN A 249 -15.12 8.20 13.65
N SER A 250 -13.88 8.41 13.19
CA SER A 250 -13.25 9.72 13.04
C SER A 250 -12.52 9.80 11.68
N SER A 251 -12.76 10.87 10.94
CA SER A 251 -12.33 10.99 9.53
C SER A 251 -11.39 12.17 9.33
N GLY A 252 -10.52 12.10 8.33
CA GLY A 252 -9.66 13.21 7.94
C GLY A 252 -8.53 13.51 8.92
N ASN A 253 -8.01 12.50 9.64
CA ASN A 253 -6.87 12.66 10.55
C ASN A 253 -5.55 12.22 9.89
N PHE A 254 -4.43 12.74 10.39
CA PHE A 254 -3.10 12.57 9.79
C PHE A 254 -2.13 11.95 10.78
N ILE A 255 -1.49 10.83 10.41
CA ILE A 255 -0.47 10.13 11.20
C ILE A 255 0.86 10.18 10.45
N GLY A 256 1.81 10.90 11.02
CA GLY A 256 3.16 11.10 10.50
C GLY A 256 3.21 12.27 9.54
N GLY A 257 4.07 12.23 8.51
CA GLY A 257 4.19 13.29 7.52
C GLY A 257 5.38 13.13 6.59
N SER A 258 5.56 14.10 5.69
CA SER A 258 6.67 14.11 4.73
C SER A 258 8.02 14.23 5.43
N THR A 259 8.88 13.23 5.29
CA THR A 259 10.20 13.18 5.90
C THR A 259 11.23 12.58 4.95
N THR A 260 12.45 13.11 4.96
CA THR A 260 13.62 12.47 4.33
C THR A 260 14.38 11.59 5.32
N ASN A 261 14.02 11.64 6.60
CA ASN A 261 14.63 10.88 7.69
C ASN A 261 13.53 10.07 8.39
N LEU A 262 13.24 8.89 7.83
CA LEU A 262 12.23 7.97 8.35
C LEU A 262 12.57 7.60 9.81
N GLY A 263 11.57 7.61 10.69
CA GLY A 263 11.76 7.37 12.13
C GLY A 263 12.08 8.62 12.95
N CYS A 264 12.19 9.76 12.28
CA CYS A 264 12.31 11.07 12.89
C CYS A 264 11.12 11.96 12.50
N ALA A 265 10.86 12.98 13.30
CA ALA A 265 9.83 13.98 13.06
C ALA A 265 9.89 14.51 11.60
N PRO A 266 8.75 14.62 10.88
CA PRO A 266 7.37 14.38 11.35
C PRO A 266 6.92 12.91 11.43
N GLY A 267 7.72 11.94 10.99
CA GLY A 267 7.40 10.51 11.08
C GLY A 267 7.33 10.02 12.52
N ASN A 268 6.34 9.18 12.84
CA ASN A 268 6.27 8.53 14.15
C ASN A 268 7.03 7.20 14.17
N LEU A 269 7.50 6.80 15.35
CA LEU A 269 7.96 5.45 15.67
C LEU A 269 6.86 4.73 16.47
N ILE A 270 6.29 3.67 15.92
CA ILE A 270 5.10 2.99 16.46
C ILE A 270 5.40 1.50 16.56
N SER A 271 5.89 1.07 17.71
CA SER A 271 6.50 -0.25 17.88
C SER A 271 6.32 -0.76 19.30
N GLY A 272 6.36 -2.08 19.49
CA GLY A 272 6.31 -2.69 20.82
C GLY A 272 4.97 -2.62 21.53
N ASN A 273 3.87 -2.29 20.84
CA ASN A 273 2.51 -2.31 21.41
C ASN A 273 1.98 -3.76 21.47
N LEU A 274 1.11 -4.09 22.44
CA LEU A 274 0.66 -5.48 22.62
C LEU A 274 -0.34 -5.95 21.56
N ARG A 275 -0.93 -5.04 20.78
CA ARG A 275 -1.80 -5.33 19.64
C ARG A 275 -1.30 -4.64 18.38
N ASP A 276 -2.13 -3.82 17.71
CA ASP A 276 -1.79 -3.19 16.45
C ASP A 276 -0.86 -1.99 16.67
N GLY A 277 -0.04 -1.67 15.67
CA GLY A 277 0.62 -0.38 15.63
C GLY A 277 -0.40 0.76 15.51
N ILE A 278 -1.22 0.68 14.46
CA ILE A 278 -2.27 1.66 14.14
C ILE A 278 -3.56 0.91 13.75
N ASP A 279 -4.69 1.21 14.40
CA ASP A 279 -6.01 0.72 14.01
C ASP A 279 -6.94 1.87 13.56
N ILE A 280 -7.57 1.72 12.39
CA ILE A 280 -8.54 2.65 11.80
C ILE A 280 -9.89 1.94 11.66
N LEU A 281 -10.75 2.14 12.64
CA LEU A 281 -11.94 1.35 12.89
C LEU A 281 -13.25 2.08 12.57
N GLY A 282 -14.32 1.27 12.39
CA GLY A 282 -15.68 1.76 12.17
C GLY A 282 -15.83 2.50 10.85
N THR A 283 -16.56 3.61 10.84
CA THR A 283 -16.79 4.41 9.62
C THR A 283 -15.68 5.44 9.34
N SER A 284 -14.49 5.27 9.93
CA SER A 284 -13.37 6.19 9.79
C SER A 284 -12.85 6.23 8.35
N SER A 285 -12.82 7.41 7.75
CA SER A 285 -12.47 7.58 6.34
C SER A 285 -11.57 8.78 6.08
N ASN A 286 -10.91 8.79 4.93
CA ASN A 286 -10.02 9.89 4.54
C ASN A 286 -8.89 10.15 5.55
N ASN A 287 -8.52 9.16 6.36
CA ASN A 287 -7.34 9.26 7.21
C ASN A 287 -6.09 8.95 6.39
N THR A 288 -4.98 9.59 6.75
CA THR A 288 -3.71 9.44 6.02
C THR A 288 -2.60 9.03 6.98
N VAL A 289 -1.80 8.04 6.59
CA VAL A 289 -0.68 7.50 7.36
C VAL A 289 0.58 7.60 6.51
N GLN A 290 1.55 8.45 6.86
CA GLN A 290 2.71 8.77 6.02
C GLN A 290 4.01 8.91 6.83
N GLY A 291 5.14 8.47 6.29
CA GLY A 291 6.45 8.72 6.89
C GLY A 291 6.75 7.98 8.19
N ASN A 292 5.93 7.00 8.59
CA ASN A 292 6.07 6.32 9.88
C ASN A 292 7.01 5.10 9.80
N LEU A 293 7.66 4.78 10.92
CA LEU A 293 8.28 3.48 11.18
C LEU A 293 7.37 2.67 12.11
N VAL A 294 6.97 1.48 11.68
CA VAL A 294 6.03 0.62 12.40
C VAL A 294 6.64 -0.77 12.60
N GLY A 295 6.80 -1.18 13.85
CA GLY A 295 7.35 -2.49 14.24
C GLY A 295 8.88 -2.59 14.24
N LEU A 296 9.59 -1.47 14.06
CA LEU A 296 11.06 -1.39 14.06
C LEU A 296 11.58 -0.54 15.23
N ASN A 297 12.90 -0.55 15.44
CA ASN A 297 13.59 0.43 16.28
C ASN A 297 13.71 1.80 15.59
N SER A 298 14.17 2.82 16.32
CA SER A 298 14.35 4.18 15.83
C SER A 298 15.34 4.31 14.65
N ASN A 299 16.17 3.31 14.40
CA ASN A 299 17.08 3.24 13.26
C ASN A 299 16.49 2.46 12.07
N GLY A 300 15.29 1.89 12.21
CA GLY A 300 14.63 1.09 11.18
C GLY A 300 15.38 -0.18 10.76
N SER A 301 16.17 -0.78 11.67
CA SER A 301 17.09 -1.89 11.36
C SER A 301 16.85 -3.17 12.17
N VAL A 302 16.06 -3.09 13.25
CA VAL A 302 15.76 -4.23 14.12
C VAL A 302 14.30 -4.20 14.47
N ALA A 303 13.64 -5.36 14.48
CA ALA A 303 12.25 -5.47 14.90
C ALA A 303 12.07 -5.13 16.39
N ILE A 304 11.06 -4.32 16.68
CA ILE A 304 10.42 -4.17 17.98
C ILE A 304 8.93 -4.43 17.72
N PRO A 305 8.52 -5.70 17.62
CA PRO A 305 7.22 -6.07 17.06
C PRO A 305 6.05 -5.40 17.78
N ASN A 306 5.07 -4.91 17.04
CA ASN A 306 3.71 -4.84 17.56
C ASN A 306 3.14 -6.27 17.62
N GLY A 307 2.32 -6.56 18.62
CA GLY A 307 1.85 -7.91 18.92
C GLY A 307 0.90 -8.50 17.86
N SER A 308 0.25 -7.64 17.07
CA SER A 308 -0.66 -8.01 15.97
C SER A 308 -0.26 -7.27 14.68
N GLU A 309 -1.19 -6.62 13.98
CA GLU A 309 -0.93 -5.95 12.70
C GLU A 309 -0.03 -4.72 12.87
N GLY A 310 0.73 -4.38 11.83
CA GLY A 310 1.35 -3.06 11.75
C GLY A 310 0.29 -1.97 11.65
N ILE A 311 -0.60 -2.10 10.66
CA ILE A 311 -1.72 -1.20 10.40
C ILE A 311 -2.98 -2.01 10.08
N TYR A 312 -4.04 -1.84 10.84
CA TYR A 312 -5.34 -2.49 10.61
C TYR A 312 -6.41 -1.47 10.22
N VAL A 313 -7.14 -1.70 9.13
CA VAL A 313 -8.14 -0.76 8.59
C VAL A 313 -9.46 -1.46 8.30
N THR A 314 -10.50 -1.14 9.07
CA THR A 314 -11.90 -1.53 8.72
C THR A 314 -12.66 -0.38 8.05
N GLY A 315 -12.14 0.85 8.16
CA GLY A 315 -12.70 2.03 7.51
C GLY A 315 -12.47 2.07 5.99
N SER A 316 -13.02 3.08 5.32
CA SER A 316 -12.92 3.22 3.86
C SER A 316 -12.19 4.49 3.42
N ASN A 317 -11.65 4.51 2.20
CA ASN A 317 -11.02 5.70 1.61
C ASN A 317 -9.83 6.25 2.43
N ASN A 318 -9.06 5.38 3.08
CA ASN A 318 -7.86 5.78 3.81
C ASN A 318 -6.61 5.63 2.91
N LEU A 319 -5.61 6.46 3.15
CA LEU A 319 -4.34 6.46 2.41
C LEU A 319 -3.20 6.04 3.34
N ILE A 320 -2.53 4.95 3.01
CA ILE A 320 -1.32 4.46 3.68
C ILE A 320 -0.15 4.67 2.72
N GLY A 321 0.74 5.59 3.08
CA GLY A 321 1.87 6.03 2.28
C GLY A 321 1.47 7.22 1.39
N GLY A 322 2.07 7.34 0.20
CA GLY A 322 1.84 8.51 -0.65
C GLY A 322 2.47 8.44 -2.02
N SER A 323 2.63 9.61 -2.65
CA SER A 323 3.06 9.72 -4.06
C SER A 323 4.57 9.68 -4.29
N ASN A 324 5.38 9.67 -3.23
CA ASN A 324 6.84 9.69 -3.33
C ASN A 324 7.50 9.10 -2.07
N ALA A 325 8.82 8.92 -2.14
CA ALA A 325 9.61 8.29 -1.07
C ALA A 325 9.57 9.02 0.28
N ASN A 326 9.30 10.34 0.33
CA ASN A 326 9.25 11.07 1.59
C ASN A 326 7.94 10.82 2.37
N LEU A 327 6.92 10.28 1.70
CA LEU A 327 5.61 9.96 2.29
C LEU A 327 5.48 8.48 2.68
N ARG A 328 6.49 7.68 2.37
CA ARG A 328 6.56 6.23 2.60
C ARG A 328 6.48 5.89 4.09
N ASN A 329 5.70 4.87 4.44
CA ASN A 329 5.89 4.18 5.72
C ASN A 329 6.84 2.99 5.54
N VAL A 330 7.55 2.61 6.60
CA VAL A 330 8.25 1.33 6.71
C VAL A 330 7.55 0.49 7.77
N ILE A 331 7.00 -0.66 7.38
CA ILE A 331 6.08 -1.46 8.18
C ILE A 331 6.58 -2.90 8.20
N SER A 332 7.22 -3.29 9.30
CA SER A 332 8.07 -4.49 9.31
C SER A 332 8.16 -5.11 10.71
N GLY A 333 8.39 -6.41 10.78
CA GLY A 333 8.60 -7.13 12.04
C GLY A 333 7.39 -7.19 12.96
N ASN A 334 6.17 -6.96 12.48
CA ASN A 334 4.95 -7.07 13.29
C ASN A 334 4.52 -8.54 13.43
N GLY A 335 3.82 -8.86 14.51
CA GLY A 335 3.38 -10.25 14.80
C GLY A 335 2.29 -10.77 13.86
N GLY A 336 1.50 -9.86 13.26
CA GLY A 336 0.51 -10.13 12.22
C GLY A 336 0.95 -9.60 10.85
N SER A 337 -0.01 -9.19 10.04
CA SER A 337 0.29 -8.58 8.72
C SER A 337 0.89 -7.19 8.88
N GLY A 338 1.69 -6.75 7.90
CA GLY A 338 2.14 -5.36 7.83
C GLY A 338 0.96 -4.41 7.72
N VAL A 339 0.10 -4.63 6.72
CA VAL A 339 -1.14 -3.88 6.52
C VAL A 339 -2.31 -4.83 6.28
N THR A 340 -3.38 -4.71 7.06
CA THR A 340 -4.64 -5.44 6.82
C THR A 340 -5.76 -4.46 6.46
N LEU A 341 -6.46 -4.74 5.35
CA LEU A 341 -7.60 -3.99 4.83
C LEU A 341 -8.87 -4.86 4.88
N SER A 342 -9.75 -4.54 5.83
CA SER A 342 -11.08 -5.15 5.99
C SER A 342 -12.21 -4.20 5.60
N GLY A 343 -11.87 -3.04 5.04
CA GLY A 343 -12.79 -2.03 4.51
C GLY A 343 -12.45 -1.65 3.07
N ASP A 344 -13.36 -0.91 2.43
CA ASP A 344 -13.31 -0.65 0.98
C ASP A 344 -12.51 0.60 0.57
N SER A 345 -12.09 0.64 -0.69
CA SER A 345 -11.55 1.84 -1.35
C SER A 345 -10.32 2.46 -0.69
N ASN A 346 -9.55 1.67 0.07
CA ASN A 346 -8.32 2.12 0.69
C ASN A 346 -7.15 2.04 -0.29
N GLN A 347 -6.12 2.85 -0.06
CA GLN A 347 -4.93 2.92 -0.91
C GLN A 347 -3.66 2.68 -0.10
N VAL A 348 -2.80 1.78 -0.56
CA VAL A 348 -1.48 1.49 0.01
C VAL A 348 -0.44 1.80 -1.05
N ASN A 349 0.27 2.94 -0.92
CA ASN A 349 1.12 3.49 -1.98
C ASN A 349 2.54 3.81 -1.48
N ASN A 350 3.56 3.42 -2.25
CA ASN A 350 4.97 3.71 -1.99
C ASN A 350 5.50 3.31 -0.60
N ASN A 351 4.96 2.27 0.04
CA ASN A 351 5.43 1.77 1.33
C ASN A 351 6.60 0.79 1.17
N PHE A 352 7.41 0.65 2.22
CA PHE A 352 8.30 -0.50 2.43
C PHE A 352 7.65 -1.42 3.45
N ILE A 353 7.45 -2.69 3.10
CA ILE A 353 6.70 -3.64 3.91
C ILE A 353 7.49 -4.95 4.02
N GLY A 354 7.90 -5.31 5.24
CA GLY A 354 8.67 -6.52 5.55
C GLY A 354 10.19 -6.37 5.43
N THR A 355 10.69 -5.14 5.33
CA THR A 355 12.12 -4.84 5.13
C THR A 355 12.67 -3.82 6.13
N ASP A 356 13.98 -3.65 6.18
CA ASP A 356 14.61 -2.52 6.85
C ASP A 356 14.28 -1.17 6.16
N ILE A 357 14.67 -0.08 6.80
CA ILE A 357 14.48 1.30 6.31
C ILE A 357 15.05 1.55 4.90
N ASN A 358 16.02 0.73 4.45
CA ASN A 358 16.67 0.86 3.16
C ASN A 358 16.07 -0.09 2.09
N GLY A 359 15.17 -1.00 2.49
CA GLY A 359 14.60 -2.00 1.58
C GLY A 359 15.63 -3.04 1.12
N THR A 360 16.62 -3.35 1.96
CA THR A 360 17.75 -4.23 1.63
C THR A 360 17.86 -5.45 2.54
N THR A 361 17.29 -5.40 3.73
CA THR A 361 17.30 -6.51 4.71
C THR A 361 15.88 -6.95 5.00
N ALA A 362 15.62 -8.25 5.04
CA ALA A 362 14.32 -8.80 5.38
C ALA A 362 14.08 -8.68 6.89
N ILE A 363 12.95 -8.08 7.25
CA ILE A 363 12.42 -8.00 8.62
C ILE A 363 10.91 -8.24 8.49
N GLY A 364 10.56 -9.48 8.11
CA GLY A 364 9.23 -9.86 7.69
C GLY A 364 8.14 -9.59 8.72
N ASN A 365 6.95 -9.26 8.22
CA ASN A 365 5.70 -9.48 8.94
C ASN A 365 5.22 -10.92 8.63
N LYS A 366 4.02 -11.29 9.11
CA LYS A 366 3.31 -12.45 8.58
C LYS A 366 2.99 -12.22 7.10
N ASP A 367 1.89 -11.55 6.77
CA ASP A 367 1.62 -11.13 5.39
C ASP A 367 2.11 -9.68 5.20
N GLY A 368 2.59 -9.32 4.01
CA GLY A 368 2.95 -7.93 3.74
C GLY A 368 1.70 -7.05 3.74
N VAL A 369 0.79 -7.32 2.80
CA VAL A 369 -0.54 -6.72 2.74
C VAL A 369 -1.61 -7.79 2.69
N ARG A 370 -2.61 -7.71 3.55
CA ARG A 370 -3.77 -8.61 3.57
C ARG A 370 -5.05 -7.84 3.27
N ILE A 371 -5.89 -8.38 2.39
CA ILE A 371 -7.23 -7.90 2.08
C ILE A 371 -8.22 -8.96 2.53
N ASP A 372 -9.20 -8.60 3.35
CA ASP A 372 -10.22 -9.53 3.81
C ASP A 372 -11.62 -8.94 4.06
N ASN A 373 -12.50 -9.75 4.66
CA ASN A 373 -13.84 -9.37 5.11
C ASN A 373 -14.75 -8.84 3.98
N ASN A 374 -14.70 -9.47 2.81
CA ASN A 374 -15.44 -9.07 1.60
C ASN A 374 -15.13 -7.64 1.15
N SER A 375 -13.94 -7.12 1.47
CA SER A 375 -13.55 -5.77 1.10
C SER A 375 -13.21 -5.66 -0.40
N THR A 376 -13.49 -4.47 -0.93
CA THR A 376 -13.49 -4.20 -2.36
C THR A 376 -12.86 -2.87 -2.72
N ASN A 377 -12.45 -2.74 -3.99
CA ASN A 377 -11.92 -1.52 -4.57
C ASN A 377 -10.66 -0.97 -3.86
N ASN A 378 -9.98 -1.80 -3.07
CA ASN A 378 -8.71 -1.42 -2.48
C ASN A 378 -7.63 -1.41 -3.56
N ARG A 379 -6.69 -0.47 -3.45
CA ARG A 379 -5.58 -0.30 -4.38
C ARG A 379 -4.24 -0.46 -3.66
N ILE A 380 -3.48 -1.46 -4.05
CA ILE A 380 -2.12 -1.71 -3.57
C ILE A 380 -1.15 -1.28 -4.67
N GLY A 381 -0.61 -0.08 -4.53
CA GLY A 381 0.30 0.54 -5.48
C GLY A 381 -0.40 1.23 -6.64
N GLY A 382 0.27 1.31 -7.79
CA GLY A 382 -0.17 2.04 -8.98
C GLY A 382 1.02 2.49 -9.81
N VAL A 383 0.76 3.08 -10.98
CA VAL A 383 1.82 3.60 -11.85
C VAL A 383 2.63 4.67 -11.11
N GLY A 384 3.90 4.39 -10.83
CA GLY A 384 4.78 5.26 -10.02
C GLY A 384 4.43 5.30 -8.53
N LEU A 385 3.54 4.43 -8.07
CA LEU A 385 3.05 4.34 -6.68
C LEU A 385 3.34 2.99 -6.01
N GLY A 386 4.12 2.13 -6.66
CA GLY A 386 4.43 0.77 -6.19
C GLY A 386 5.01 0.70 -4.78
N ASN A 387 4.55 -0.29 -4.02
CA ASN A 387 5.15 -0.65 -2.74
C ASN A 387 6.33 -1.61 -2.96
N LEU A 388 7.27 -1.63 -2.02
CA LEU A 388 8.22 -2.73 -1.84
C LEU A 388 7.63 -3.70 -0.81
N ILE A 389 7.33 -4.93 -1.22
CA ILE A 389 6.67 -5.94 -0.38
C ILE A 389 7.51 -7.23 -0.40
N SER A 390 8.38 -7.36 0.57
CA SER A 390 9.49 -8.31 0.54
C SER A 390 9.83 -8.82 1.93
N GLY A 391 10.37 -10.03 2.04
CA GLY A 391 10.80 -10.63 3.31
C GLY A 391 9.67 -11.06 4.26
N ASN A 392 8.40 -10.98 3.85
CA ASN A 392 7.25 -11.44 4.64
C ASN A 392 7.01 -12.96 4.42
N GLU A 393 6.06 -13.56 5.13
CA GLU A 393 5.53 -14.91 4.81
C GLU A 393 4.91 -14.89 3.41
N VAL A 394 3.80 -14.15 3.25
CA VAL A 394 3.17 -13.87 1.95
C VAL A 394 3.38 -12.40 1.59
N GLY A 395 3.62 -12.09 0.31
CA GLY A 395 3.69 -10.69 -0.13
C GLY A 395 2.35 -9.97 0.00
N VAL A 396 1.38 -10.34 -0.86
CA VAL A 396 0.00 -9.82 -0.81
C VAL A 396 -1.01 -10.98 -0.71
N GLU A 397 -1.82 -11.01 0.34
CA GLU A 397 -2.91 -11.97 0.52
C GLU A 397 -4.27 -11.30 0.22
N ILE A 398 -5.10 -11.94 -0.60
CA ILE A 398 -6.52 -11.63 -0.77
C ILE A 398 -7.32 -12.84 -0.29
N GLN A 399 -7.97 -12.70 0.88
CA GLN A 399 -8.86 -13.69 1.45
C GLN A 399 -10.27 -13.10 1.52
N GLU A 400 -11.22 -13.58 0.71
CA GLU A 400 -12.56 -13.01 0.65
C GLU A 400 -12.54 -11.53 0.22
N GLY A 401 -11.90 -11.17 -0.89
CA GLY A 401 -11.84 -9.77 -1.36
C GLY A 401 -12.08 -9.64 -2.86
N ALA A 402 -12.93 -8.70 -3.29
CA ALA A 402 -13.33 -8.58 -4.70
C ALA A 402 -13.01 -7.22 -5.34
N ASN A 403 -12.75 -7.18 -6.64
CA ASN A 403 -12.51 -5.96 -7.40
C ASN A 403 -11.37 -5.08 -6.83
N ASN A 404 -10.35 -5.69 -6.21
CA ASN A 404 -9.17 -5.00 -5.74
C ASN A 404 -8.11 -4.89 -6.86
N THR A 405 -7.22 -3.91 -6.76
CA THR A 405 -6.17 -3.66 -7.77
C THR A 405 -4.79 -3.69 -7.13
N ILE A 406 -3.89 -4.50 -7.66
CA ILE A 406 -2.48 -4.60 -7.24
C ILE A 406 -1.60 -4.21 -8.43
N GLN A 407 -0.91 -3.07 -8.36
CA GLN A 407 -0.20 -2.50 -9.52
C GLN A 407 1.17 -1.91 -9.18
N GLY A 408 2.12 -2.07 -10.09
CA GLY A 408 3.42 -1.40 -10.05
C GLY A 408 4.30 -1.75 -8.85
N ASN A 409 3.96 -2.77 -8.06
CA ASN A 409 4.69 -3.14 -6.85
C ASN A 409 5.98 -3.92 -7.18
N LEU A 410 6.95 -3.83 -6.28
CA LEU A 410 8.13 -4.69 -6.23
C LEU A 410 7.89 -5.74 -5.14
N ILE A 411 7.79 -7.02 -5.51
CA ILE A 411 7.42 -8.11 -4.61
C ILE A 411 8.52 -9.18 -4.63
N GLY A 412 9.16 -9.39 -3.47
CA GLY A 412 10.24 -10.35 -3.29
C GLY A 412 11.63 -9.89 -3.75
N THR A 413 11.78 -8.59 -4.08
CA THR A 413 13.07 -7.98 -4.42
C THR A 413 13.51 -6.97 -3.37
N THR A 414 14.78 -6.54 -3.39
CA THR A 414 15.21 -5.34 -2.66
C THR A 414 14.68 -4.08 -3.36
N ALA A 415 14.85 -2.90 -2.75
CA ALA A 415 14.42 -1.61 -3.31
C ALA A 415 14.97 -1.29 -4.72
N ASN A 416 15.99 -2.00 -5.19
CA ASN A 416 16.50 -1.86 -6.56
C ASN A 416 15.69 -2.64 -7.62
N GLY A 417 14.71 -3.45 -7.22
CA GLY A 417 13.86 -4.25 -8.10
C GLY A 417 14.54 -5.44 -8.79
N MET A 418 15.77 -5.79 -8.40
CA MET A 418 16.60 -6.80 -9.08
C MET A 418 17.23 -7.83 -8.16
N THR A 419 17.62 -7.44 -6.94
CA THR A 419 18.26 -8.33 -5.98
C THR A 419 17.21 -9.07 -5.16
N ALA A 420 17.44 -10.35 -4.87
CA ALA A 420 16.52 -11.19 -4.11
C ALA A 420 16.31 -10.67 -2.68
N LEU A 421 15.04 -10.61 -2.28
CA LEU A 421 14.58 -10.39 -0.91
C LEU A 421 13.20 -11.05 -0.75
N GLY A 422 13.11 -12.30 -1.18
CA GLY A 422 11.87 -13.06 -1.35
C GLY A 422 10.95 -13.02 -0.13
N ASN A 423 9.65 -13.05 -0.37
CA ASN A 423 8.72 -13.54 0.65
C ASN A 423 8.89 -15.07 0.76
N THR A 424 8.69 -15.65 1.94
CA THR A 424 8.98 -17.08 2.16
C THR A 424 7.96 -18.01 1.50
N GLU A 425 6.78 -17.49 1.14
CA GLU A 425 5.74 -18.18 0.37
C GLU A 425 5.41 -17.41 -0.91
N ALA A 426 4.15 -17.43 -1.37
CA ALA A 426 3.72 -16.74 -2.57
C ALA A 426 3.96 -15.22 -2.51
N GLY A 427 4.35 -14.64 -3.66
CA GLY A 427 4.36 -13.20 -3.84
C GLY A 427 2.96 -12.61 -3.73
N ILE A 428 1.97 -13.25 -4.35
CA ILE A 428 0.54 -12.92 -4.22
C ILE A 428 -0.27 -14.20 -4.04
N TYR A 429 -1.16 -14.22 -3.05
CA TYR A 429 -2.00 -15.37 -2.70
C TYR A 429 -3.48 -14.96 -2.69
N ILE A 430 -4.29 -15.54 -3.57
CA ILE A 430 -5.72 -15.18 -3.76
C ILE A 430 -6.60 -16.39 -3.48
N HIS A 431 -7.56 -16.25 -2.56
CA HIS A 431 -8.36 -17.40 -2.13
C HIS A 431 -9.71 -17.11 -1.54
N GLN A 432 -10.48 -18.19 -1.42
CA GLN A 432 -11.92 -18.24 -1.16
C GLN A 432 -12.74 -17.86 -2.40
N ALA A 433 -13.91 -18.48 -2.50
CA ALA A 433 -14.78 -18.34 -3.66
C ALA A 433 -15.32 -16.90 -3.87
N THR A 434 -15.25 -16.05 -2.84
CA THR A 434 -15.63 -14.64 -2.92
C THR A 434 -14.51 -13.73 -3.41
N SER A 435 -13.26 -14.22 -3.52
CA SER A 435 -12.13 -13.43 -4.03
C SER A 435 -12.15 -13.32 -5.55
N THR A 436 -12.97 -12.42 -6.06
CA THR A 436 -13.32 -12.35 -7.48
C THR A 436 -13.04 -11.00 -8.12
N GLY A 437 -12.78 -10.99 -9.43
CA GLY A 437 -12.68 -9.73 -10.19
C GLY A 437 -11.45 -8.87 -9.83
N ASN A 438 -10.45 -9.42 -9.14
CA ASN A 438 -9.26 -8.65 -8.78
C ASN A 438 -8.36 -8.44 -10.01
N LEU A 439 -7.70 -7.28 -10.09
CA LEU A 439 -6.77 -6.93 -11.15
C LEU A 439 -5.33 -6.89 -10.60
N ILE A 440 -4.49 -7.79 -11.10
CA ILE A 440 -3.09 -7.88 -10.74
C ILE A 440 -2.28 -7.44 -11.96
N GLY A 441 -1.67 -6.26 -11.85
CA GLY A 441 -0.98 -5.60 -12.94
C GLY A 441 -1.92 -4.76 -13.81
N GLY A 442 -1.73 -4.78 -15.12
CA GLY A 442 -2.52 -3.99 -16.05
C GLY A 442 -1.95 -4.01 -17.46
N THR A 443 -2.53 -3.19 -18.34
CA THR A 443 -2.19 -3.17 -19.77
C THR A 443 -1.38 -1.94 -20.18
N LEU A 444 -1.29 -0.94 -19.31
CA LEU A 444 -0.48 0.25 -19.53
C LEU A 444 0.92 0.07 -18.94
N SER A 445 1.88 0.82 -19.50
CA SER A 445 3.25 0.83 -19.00
C SER A 445 3.31 1.24 -17.52
N GLY A 446 4.01 0.44 -16.71
CA GLY A 446 4.17 0.68 -15.27
C GLY A 446 3.00 0.20 -14.40
N GLU A 447 1.96 -0.41 -14.97
CA GLU A 447 0.89 -1.07 -14.17
C GLU A 447 1.32 -2.46 -13.68
N GLY A 448 2.14 -3.17 -14.45
CA GLY A 448 2.66 -4.49 -14.10
C GLY A 448 3.49 -4.48 -12.82
N ASN A 449 3.28 -5.49 -11.96
CA ASN A 449 4.12 -5.72 -10.78
C ASN A 449 5.40 -6.47 -11.19
N VAL A 450 6.47 -6.30 -10.42
CA VAL A 450 7.66 -7.16 -10.45
C VAL A 450 7.54 -8.15 -9.32
N ILE A 451 7.44 -9.45 -9.64
CA ILE A 451 7.18 -10.54 -8.68
C ILE A 451 8.27 -11.59 -8.88
N MET A 452 9.30 -11.54 -8.04
CA MET A 452 10.48 -12.38 -8.20
C MET A 452 10.98 -12.91 -6.87
N PHE A 453 11.67 -14.05 -6.91
CA PHE A 453 12.36 -14.66 -5.75
C PHE A 453 11.45 -15.07 -4.60
N ASN A 454 10.15 -15.21 -4.82
CA ASN A 454 9.21 -15.64 -3.77
C ASN A 454 9.18 -17.17 -3.65
N GLY A 455 8.87 -17.63 -2.44
CA GLY A 455 8.88 -19.02 -2.01
C GLY A 455 10.27 -19.46 -1.53
N ASP A 456 10.34 -20.16 -0.41
CA ASP A 456 11.59 -20.67 0.18
C ASP A 456 11.89 -22.14 -0.14
N GLY A 457 11.02 -22.80 -0.92
CA GLY A 457 11.13 -24.20 -1.29
C GLY A 457 10.65 -25.17 -0.20
N THR A 458 10.03 -24.66 0.88
CA THR A 458 9.51 -25.47 1.98
C THR A 458 7.98 -25.45 2.02
N LEU A 459 7.37 -26.59 1.64
CA LEU A 459 5.92 -26.73 1.61
C LEU A 459 5.31 -26.44 2.99
N ASN A 460 4.61 -25.31 3.12
CA ASN A 460 3.84 -25.00 4.30
C ASN A 460 2.60 -25.93 4.36
N PRO A 461 2.38 -26.68 5.45
CA PRO A 461 1.20 -27.55 5.57
C PRO A 461 -0.13 -26.80 5.80
N VAL A 462 -0.09 -25.47 6.02
CA VAL A 462 -1.25 -24.62 6.36
C VAL A 462 -1.61 -23.65 5.21
N ARG A 463 -0.64 -23.22 4.40
CA ARG A 463 -0.83 -22.36 3.22
C ARG A 463 -0.33 -23.11 1.98
N PHE A 464 -1.14 -23.15 0.92
CA PHE A 464 -1.01 -24.14 -0.15
C PHE A 464 -0.64 -23.43 -1.46
N GLY A 465 0.66 -23.23 -1.66
CA GLY A 465 1.22 -22.69 -2.89
C GLY A 465 2.42 -21.77 -2.62
N GLU A 466 3.55 -22.09 -3.23
CA GLU A 466 4.75 -21.26 -3.26
C GLU A 466 4.96 -20.74 -4.68
N GLY A 467 5.57 -19.56 -4.82
CA GLY A 467 5.96 -19.02 -6.12
C GLY A 467 5.50 -17.58 -6.35
N GLY A 468 5.16 -17.26 -7.59
CA GLY A 468 4.79 -15.91 -8.00
C GLY A 468 3.41 -15.52 -7.51
N ILE A 469 2.37 -15.98 -8.21
CA ILE A 469 0.97 -15.72 -7.93
C ILE A 469 0.23 -17.05 -7.81
N VAL A 470 -0.51 -17.24 -6.72
CA VAL A 470 -1.33 -18.43 -6.49
C VAL A 470 -2.80 -18.01 -6.39
N VAL A 471 -3.68 -18.70 -7.12
CA VAL A 471 -5.12 -18.46 -7.11
C VAL A 471 -5.84 -19.79 -6.86
N PHE A 472 -6.60 -19.92 -5.77
CA PHE A 472 -7.24 -21.20 -5.43
C PHE A 472 -8.61 -21.04 -4.74
N ALA A 473 -9.20 -22.17 -4.33
CA ALA A 473 -10.46 -22.26 -3.57
C ALA A 473 -11.64 -21.54 -4.21
N GLY A 474 -11.74 -21.62 -5.55
CA GLY A 474 -12.85 -21.04 -6.31
C GLY A 474 -12.76 -19.53 -6.52
N ALA A 475 -11.61 -18.91 -6.27
CA ALA A 475 -11.37 -17.51 -6.62
C ALA A 475 -11.32 -17.33 -8.14
N THR A 476 -12.35 -16.72 -8.73
CA THR A 476 -12.52 -16.60 -10.19
C THR A 476 -12.55 -15.15 -10.67
N GLY A 477 -12.32 -14.94 -11.97
CA GLY A 477 -12.38 -13.64 -12.63
C GLY A 477 -11.20 -12.74 -12.28
N ASN A 478 -10.10 -13.32 -11.76
CA ASN A 478 -8.91 -12.57 -11.37
C ASN A 478 -8.01 -12.37 -12.60
N ARG A 479 -7.91 -11.11 -13.05
CA ARG A 479 -7.14 -10.71 -14.22
C ARG A 479 -5.68 -10.52 -13.84
N ILE A 480 -4.78 -11.32 -14.41
CA ILE A 480 -3.33 -11.24 -14.17
C ILE A 480 -2.66 -10.76 -15.45
N LEU A 481 -2.33 -9.47 -15.52
CA LEU A 481 -1.96 -8.81 -16.79
C LEU A 481 -0.63 -8.05 -16.68
N GLY A 482 0.24 -8.25 -17.66
CA GLY A 482 1.44 -7.42 -17.86
C GLY A 482 2.46 -7.43 -16.71
N ASN A 483 2.38 -8.39 -15.79
CA ASN A 483 3.33 -8.53 -14.69
C ASN A 483 4.67 -9.09 -15.19
N SER A 484 5.75 -8.74 -14.49
CA SER A 484 7.08 -9.35 -14.63
C SER A 484 7.22 -10.41 -13.54
N ILE A 485 7.12 -11.68 -13.90
CA ILE A 485 7.13 -12.82 -12.97
C ILE A 485 8.27 -13.75 -13.38
N ASP A 486 9.30 -13.87 -12.55
CA ASP A 486 10.54 -14.61 -12.87
C ASP A 486 11.27 -15.02 -11.58
N LEU A 487 12.06 -16.10 -11.62
CA LEU A 487 12.96 -16.52 -10.54
C LEU A 487 12.26 -16.83 -9.21
N ASN A 488 10.99 -17.23 -9.23
CA ASN A 488 10.31 -17.76 -8.05
C ASN A 488 10.66 -19.26 -7.89
N THR A 489 10.53 -19.81 -6.67
CA THR A 489 10.89 -21.23 -6.44
C THR A 489 9.81 -22.21 -6.90
N GLY A 490 8.55 -21.75 -7.00
CA GLY A 490 7.42 -22.45 -7.61
C GLY A 490 7.01 -21.86 -8.97
N LEU A 491 5.79 -22.14 -9.41
CA LEU A 491 5.26 -21.56 -10.65
C LEU A 491 5.12 -20.03 -10.53
N GLY A 492 5.25 -19.33 -11.64
CA GLY A 492 4.96 -17.89 -11.70
C GLY A 492 3.46 -17.59 -11.54
N ILE A 493 2.59 -18.44 -12.09
CA ILE A 493 1.15 -18.45 -11.81
C ILE A 493 0.74 -19.91 -11.56
N ASP A 494 0.11 -20.17 -10.42
CA ASP A 494 -0.45 -21.47 -10.04
C ASP A 494 -1.96 -21.32 -9.80
N LEU A 495 -2.77 -22.08 -10.53
CA LEU A 495 -4.23 -22.11 -10.36
C LEU A 495 -4.71 -23.29 -9.51
N GLY A 496 -3.84 -24.27 -9.25
CA GLY A 496 -4.12 -25.63 -8.84
C GLY A 496 -4.94 -25.83 -7.55
N ALA A 497 -5.41 -27.06 -7.35
CA ALA A 497 -6.13 -27.45 -6.14
C ALA A 497 -5.18 -27.61 -4.93
N LEU A 498 -5.75 -27.56 -3.73
CA LEU A 498 -5.06 -27.88 -2.48
C LEU A 498 -4.33 -29.24 -2.61
N ASN A 499 -3.00 -29.23 -2.51
CA ASN A 499 -2.08 -30.39 -2.64
C ASN A 499 -1.82 -30.91 -4.08
N ALA A 500 -2.21 -30.16 -5.09
CA ALA A 500 -1.86 -30.41 -6.49
C ALA A 500 -1.01 -29.26 -7.02
N ASN A 501 0.15 -29.03 -6.38
CA ASN A 501 1.11 -28.04 -6.86
C ASN A 501 1.65 -28.47 -8.22
N GLY A 502 1.67 -27.53 -9.17
CA GLY A 502 2.20 -27.76 -10.51
C GLY A 502 1.20 -27.39 -11.60
N VAL A 503 1.65 -27.55 -12.84
CA VAL A 503 0.92 -27.08 -14.02
C VAL A 503 -0.44 -27.74 -14.11
N THR A 504 -1.49 -26.93 -14.14
CA THR A 504 -2.87 -27.34 -14.37
C THR A 504 -3.04 -27.75 -15.84
N PRO A 505 -3.32 -29.03 -16.17
CA PRO A 505 -3.38 -29.46 -17.58
C PRO A 505 -4.57 -28.88 -18.33
N ASN A 506 -4.36 -28.50 -19.60
CA ASN A 506 -5.46 -28.08 -20.46
C ASN A 506 -6.50 -29.20 -20.68
N ASP A 507 -7.79 -28.89 -20.58
CA ASP A 507 -8.91 -29.82 -20.82
C ASP A 507 -9.75 -29.46 -22.08
N PRO A 508 -10.58 -30.39 -22.60
CA PRO A 508 -11.45 -30.08 -23.73
C PRO A 508 -12.51 -29.02 -23.39
N LEU A 509 -12.49 -27.92 -24.14
CA LEU A 509 -13.48 -26.83 -24.09
C LEU A 509 -13.46 -25.95 -22.84
N ASP A 510 -12.49 -26.13 -21.93
CA ASP A 510 -12.36 -25.34 -20.70
C ASP A 510 -13.63 -25.44 -19.86
N SER A 511 -13.95 -26.68 -19.50
CA SER A 511 -15.21 -27.05 -18.85
C SER A 511 -15.18 -26.96 -17.33
N ASP A 512 -14.02 -26.58 -16.79
CA ASP A 512 -13.76 -26.46 -15.37
C ASP A 512 -14.57 -25.34 -14.71
N SER A 513 -14.89 -25.55 -13.43
CA SER A 513 -15.61 -24.56 -12.63
C SER A 513 -15.32 -24.73 -11.14
N GLY A 514 -15.35 -23.63 -10.40
CA GLY A 514 -15.22 -23.65 -8.93
C GLY A 514 -13.79 -23.80 -8.41
N ASN A 515 -12.78 -23.66 -9.28
CA ASN A 515 -11.36 -23.63 -8.94
C ASN A 515 -10.75 -22.25 -9.23
N GLY A 516 -9.44 -22.09 -8.95
CA GLY A 516 -8.71 -20.84 -9.23
C GLY A 516 -8.84 -20.46 -10.70
N ASN A 517 -9.42 -19.29 -10.98
CA ASN A 517 -9.76 -18.81 -12.32
C ASN A 517 -10.40 -19.87 -13.23
N ASN A 518 -11.21 -20.76 -12.65
CA ASN A 518 -11.83 -21.89 -13.35
C ASN A 518 -10.83 -22.73 -14.17
N TYR A 519 -9.57 -22.82 -13.76
CA TYR A 519 -8.52 -23.54 -14.50
C TYR A 519 -8.36 -23.14 -15.96
N GLN A 520 -8.64 -21.88 -16.29
CA GLN A 520 -8.53 -21.33 -17.65
C GLN A 520 -7.33 -21.90 -18.42
N ASN A 521 -7.61 -22.56 -19.54
CA ASN A 521 -6.59 -23.19 -20.36
C ASN A 521 -5.55 -22.16 -20.85
N PHE A 522 -4.27 -22.53 -20.79
CA PHE A 522 -3.17 -21.71 -21.31
C PHE A 522 -2.93 -21.91 -22.81
N PRO A 523 -2.34 -20.93 -23.51
CA PRO A 523 -1.94 -21.06 -24.91
C PRO A 523 -0.94 -22.22 -25.13
N VAL A 524 -1.07 -22.95 -26.24
CA VAL A 524 -0.07 -23.91 -26.69
C VAL A 524 0.72 -23.28 -27.83
N ILE A 525 1.95 -22.84 -27.54
CA ILE A 525 2.87 -22.30 -28.55
C ILE A 525 3.55 -23.45 -29.27
N VAL A 526 3.55 -23.41 -30.60
CA VAL A 526 4.14 -24.43 -31.47
C VAL A 526 5.51 -23.98 -31.96
N SER A 527 5.65 -22.71 -32.35
CA SER A 527 6.92 -22.18 -32.82
C SER A 527 7.10 -20.71 -32.46
N ALA A 528 8.37 -20.31 -32.31
CA ALA A 528 8.79 -18.93 -32.13
C ALA A 528 10.08 -18.69 -32.92
N THR A 529 9.96 -17.96 -34.03
CA THR A 529 11.10 -17.69 -34.92
C THR A 529 11.39 -16.22 -35.01
N THR A 530 12.62 -15.83 -34.72
CA THR A 530 13.11 -14.46 -34.90
C THR A 530 13.79 -14.30 -36.25
N SER A 531 13.31 -13.35 -37.04
CA SER A 531 13.92 -12.93 -38.30
C SER A 531 13.86 -11.42 -38.43
N GLY A 532 14.99 -10.80 -38.80
CA GLY A 532 15.08 -9.35 -38.87
C GLY A 532 14.76 -8.69 -37.52
N SER A 533 13.76 -7.80 -37.52
CA SER A 533 13.36 -7.01 -36.35
C SER A 533 12.14 -7.57 -35.60
N THR A 534 11.61 -8.73 -35.99
CA THR A 534 10.42 -9.32 -35.40
C THR A 534 10.60 -10.78 -35.01
N THR A 535 9.73 -11.25 -34.11
CA THR A 535 9.57 -12.67 -33.76
C THR A 535 8.16 -13.10 -34.14
N MET A 536 8.04 -14.09 -35.01
CA MET A 536 6.77 -14.74 -35.31
C MET A 536 6.50 -15.87 -34.33
N VAL A 537 5.29 -15.89 -33.78
CA VAL A 537 4.84 -16.86 -32.78
C VAL A 537 3.56 -17.51 -33.29
N SER A 538 3.58 -18.83 -33.40
CA SER A 538 2.45 -19.62 -33.84
C SER A 538 1.99 -20.59 -32.77
N GLY A 539 0.69 -20.91 -32.77
CA GLY A 539 0.14 -21.85 -31.82
C GLY A 539 -1.38 -21.91 -31.84
N THR A 540 -1.95 -22.47 -30.78
CA THR A 540 -3.40 -22.58 -30.60
C THR A 540 -3.80 -22.28 -29.17
N LEU A 541 -5.03 -21.83 -29.00
CA LEU A 541 -5.73 -21.83 -27.71
C LEU A 541 -6.96 -22.73 -27.84
N SER A 542 -7.04 -23.78 -27.02
CA SER A 542 -8.26 -24.58 -26.87
C SER A 542 -8.94 -24.14 -25.58
N SER A 543 -10.09 -23.49 -25.67
CA SER A 543 -10.84 -23.03 -24.49
C SER A 543 -12.34 -22.93 -24.80
N THR A 544 -13.10 -22.19 -24.01
CA THR A 544 -14.56 -22.00 -24.16
C THR A 544 -14.92 -21.61 -25.60
N PRO A 545 -15.88 -22.28 -26.27
CA PRO A 545 -16.27 -21.97 -27.65
C PRO A 545 -16.82 -20.56 -27.88
N ASN A 546 -16.55 -20.01 -29.08
CA ASN A 546 -17.02 -18.70 -29.53
C ASN A 546 -16.69 -17.55 -28.54
N ARG A 547 -15.52 -17.62 -27.92
CA ARG A 547 -15.05 -16.70 -26.88
C ARG A 547 -13.78 -16.01 -27.32
N THR A 548 -13.62 -14.75 -26.92
CA THR A 548 -12.40 -13.97 -27.20
C THR A 548 -11.55 -13.86 -25.96
N PHE A 549 -10.29 -14.27 -26.09
CA PHE A 549 -9.28 -14.23 -25.05
C PHE A 549 -8.21 -13.21 -25.41
N ARG A 550 -7.69 -12.50 -24.41
CA ARG A 550 -6.44 -11.76 -24.53
C ARG A 550 -5.30 -12.74 -24.26
N VAL A 551 -4.45 -12.97 -25.26
CA VAL A 551 -3.23 -13.76 -25.12
C VAL A 551 -2.05 -12.81 -24.96
N GLU A 552 -1.34 -12.89 -23.84
CA GLU A 552 -0.14 -12.08 -23.56
C GLU A 552 1.11 -12.94 -23.73
N PHE A 553 2.13 -12.40 -24.39
CA PHE A 553 3.41 -13.07 -24.64
C PHE A 553 4.52 -12.44 -23.82
N PHE A 554 5.35 -13.29 -23.22
CA PHE A 554 6.47 -12.89 -22.37
C PHE A 554 7.73 -13.60 -22.82
N SER A 555 8.88 -12.95 -22.64
CA SER A 555 10.18 -13.62 -22.82
C SER A 555 10.89 -13.83 -21.48
N VAL A 556 11.57 -14.95 -21.36
CA VAL A 556 12.45 -15.28 -20.23
C VAL A 556 13.85 -15.69 -20.73
N PRO A 557 14.92 -15.37 -20.00
CA PRO A 557 16.28 -15.78 -20.38
C PRO A 557 16.50 -17.30 -20.33
N ALA A 558 15.79 -17.99 -19.45
CA ALA A 558 15.83 -19.44 -19.29
C ALA A 558 14.41 -19.96 -19.03
N ALA A 559 14.11 -21.17 -19.48
CA ALA A 559 12.88 -21.84 -19.09
C ALA A 559 12.92 -22.17 -17.60
N ASP A 560 11.79 -22.02 -16.91
CA ASP A 560 11.64 -22.49 -15.54
C ASP A 560 11.75 -24.02 -15.47
N SER A 561 12.12 -24.51 -14.29
CA SER A 561 12.33 -25.93 -14.01
C SER A 561 11.09 -26.81 -14.21
N SER A 562 9.89 -26.24 -14.12
CA SER A 562 8.64 -26.94 -14.43
C SER A 562 8.46 -27.20 -15.94
N GLY A 563 9.22 -26.51 -16.80
CA GLY A 563 9.03 -26.49 -18.26
C GLY A 563 7.96 -25.51 -18.74
N ASN A 564 7.13 -25.00 -17.83
CA ASN A 564 6.12 -23.95 -18.05
C ASN A 564 6.46 -22.76 -17.13
N GLY A 565 5.61 -21.73 -17.05
CA GLY A 565 5.40 -21.14 -15.73
C GLY A 565 5.94 -19.73 -15.43
N GLU A 566 6.80 -19.09 -16.24
CA GLU A 566 7.27 -17.73 -15.91
C GLU A 566 7.31 -16.78 -17.12
N GLY A 567 7.29 -15.48 -16.82
CA GLY A 567 7.19 -14.39 -17.80
C GLY A 567 7.87 -13.12 -17.30
N ARG A 568 9.18 -13.00 -17.54
CA ARG A 568 9.98 -11.85 -17.07
C ARG A 568 9.65 -10.56 -17.81
N THR A 569 9.61 -10.58 -19.13
CA THR A 569 9.46 -9.37 -19.94
C THR A 569 8.24 -9.47 -20.83
N PHE A 570 7.23 -8.62 -20.59
CA PHE A 570 6.09 -8.48 -21.50
C PHE A 570 6.55 -8.06 -22.90
N ARG A 571 6.02 -8.72 -23.93
CA ARG A 571 6.40 -8.50 -25.34
C ARG A 571 5.26 -7.99 -26.20
N ALA A 572 4.09 -8.63 -26.11
CA ALA A 572 2.93 -8.28 -26.91
C ALA A 572 1.67 -8.88 -26.31
N ALA A 573 0.51 -8.41 -26.77
CA ALA A 573 -0.76 -9.08 -26.54
C ALA A 573 -1.60 -9.08 -27.83
N VAL A 574 -2.34 -10.17 -28.06
CA VAL A 574 -3.27 -10.32 -29.19
C VAL A 574 -4.62 -10.84 -28.70
N ASN A 575 -5.68 -10.55 -29.44
CA ASN A 575 -6.99 -11.15 -29.19
C ASN A 575 -7.12 -12.42 -30.03
N VAL A 576 -7.47 -13.53 -29.39
CA VAL A 576 -7.73 -14.82 -30.02
C VAL A 576 -9.18 -15.19 -29.79
N THR A 577 -9.92 -15.45 -30.86
CA THR A 577 -11.31 -15.92 -30.78
C THR A 577 -11.38 -17.40 -31.11
N THR A 578 -11.92 -18.19 -30.18
CA THR A 578 -12.16 -19.62 -30.38
C THR A 578 -13.37 -19.83 -31.29
N ASN A 579 -13.32 -20.88 -32.10
CA ASN A 579 -14.43 -21.28 -32.95
C ASN A 579 -15.51 -22.08 -32.16
N ALA A 580 -16.51 -22.60 -32.87
CA ALA A 580 -17.57 -23.43 -32.27
C ALA A 580 -17.08 -24.74 -31.64
N SER A 581 -15.87 -25.19 -31.99
CA SER A 581 -15.20 -26.35 -31.39
C SER A 581 -14.24 -25.97 -30.26
N GLY A 582 -14.22 -24.69 -29.83
CA GLY A 582 -13.34 -24.23 -28.75
C GLY A 582 -11.90 -23.91 -29.17
N VAL A 583 -11.56 -23.97 -30.46
CA VAL A 583 -10.17 -23.79 -30.92
C VAL A 583 -9.99 -22.40 -31.56
N GLY A 584 -8.99 -21.65 -31.07
CA GLY A 584 -8.51 -20.40 -31.65
C GLY A 584 -7.08 -20.53 -32.16
N THR A 585 -6.78 -19.90 -33.30
CA THR A 585 -5.44 -19.89 -33.89
C THR A 585 -4.64 -18.70 -33.38
N ILE A 586 -3.39 -18.94 -32.98
CA ILE A 586 -2.42 -17.91 -32.62
C ILE A 586 -1.45 -17.74 -33.79
N ASN A 587 -1.36 -16.51 -34.26
CA ASN A 587 -0.34 -16.07 -35.22
C ASN A 587 0.01 -14.62 -34.89
N ALA A 588 1.03 -14.44 -34.05
CA ALA A 588 1.46 -13.15 -33.55
C ALA A 588 2.81 -12.76 -34.14
N THR A 589 2.94 -11.49 -34.53
CA THR A 589 4.23 -10.89 -34.90
C THR A 589 4.63 -9.91 -33.82
N ILE A 590 5.71 -10.21 -33.11
CA ILE A 590 6.20 -9.45 -31.97
C ILE A 590 7.35 -8.55 -32.40
N ALA A 591 7.27 -7.28 -32.02
CA ALA A 591 8.33 -6.30 -32.21
C ALA A 591 8.57 -5.53 -30.89
N PRO A 592 9.83 -5.25 -30.51
CA PRO A 592 11.06 -5.68 -31.17
C PRO A 592 11.30 -7.20 -31.06
N ALA A 593 12.12 -7.74 -31.95
CA ALA A 593 12.55 -9.14 -31.95
C ALA A 593 13.05 -9.59 -30.58
N ILE A 594 12.58 -10.77 -30.17
CA ILE A 594 13.09 -11.49 -29.01
C ILE A 594 14.43 -12.15 -29.41
N PRO A 595 15.50 -12.00 -28.61
CA PRO A 595 16.79 -12.63 -28.93
C PRO A 595 16.69 -14.15 -29.07
N VAL A 596 17.33 -14.68 -30.12
CA VAL A 596 17.47 -16.13 -30.33
C VAL A 596 18.14 -16.76 -29.10
N GLY A 597 17.59 -17.89 -28.64
CA GLY A 597 18.03 -18.60 -27.44
C GLY A 597 17.29 -18.24 -26.16
N GLN A 598 16.59 -17.09 -26.11
CA GLN A 598 15.58 -16.84 -25.07
C GLN A 598 14.36 -17.74 -25.30
N PHE A 599 13.48 -17.81 -24.30
CA PHE A 599 12.23 -18.55 -24.39
C PHE A 599 11.06 -17.59 -24.40
N ILE A 600 9.97 -18.03 -25.05
CA ILE A 600 8.67 -17.36 -25.01
C ILE A 600 7.68 -18.21 -24.22
N THR A 601 6.88 -17.55 -23.39
CA THR A 601 5.73 -18.11 -22.69
C THR A 601 4.52 -17.21 -22.93
N ALA A 602 3.33 -17.72 -22.69
CA ALA A 602 2.11 -16.94 -22.83
C ALA A 602 1.04 -17.29 -21.79
N THR A 603 0.19 -16.32 -21.48
CA THR A 603 -1.04 -16.50 -20.71
C THR A 603 -2.26 -16.21 -21.59
N ALA A 604 -3.42 -16.74 -21.21
CA ALA A 604 -4.71 -16.40 -21.80
C ALA A 604 -5.65 -15.87 -20.73
N THR A 605 -6.24 -14.71 -20.97
CA THR A 605 -7.30 -14.13 -20.12
C THR A 605 -8.61 -14.11 -20.89
N ASP A 606 -9.67 -14.73 -20.36
CA ASP A 606 -11.01 -14.61 -20.92
C ASP A 606 -11.51 -13.17 -20.75
N ASN A 607 -11.83 -12.49 -21.86
CA ASN A 607 -12.30 -11.09 -21.81
C ASN A 607 -13.71 -10.93 -21.22
N THR A 608 -14.46 -12.03 -21.06
CA THR A 608 -15.81 -12.05 -20.51
C THR A 608 -15.80 -12.30 -19.01
N THR A 609 -15.04 -13.29 -18.53
CA THR A 609 -15.01 -13.65 -17.10
C THR A 609 -13.87 -12.97 -16.35
N GLY A 610 -12.77 -12.66 -17.02
CA GLY A 610 -11.53 -12.17 -16.40
C GLY A 610 -10.60 -13.27 -15.91
N ASP A 611 -10.99 -14.54 -16.02
CA ASP A 611 -10.16 -15.69 -15.66
C ASP A 611 -8.86 -15.68 -16.48
N THR A 612 -7.72 -15.77 -15.80
CA THR A 612 -6.39 -15.83 -16.43
C THR A 612 -5.73 -17.18 -16.17
N SER A 613 -5.19 -17.78 -17.22
CA SER A 613 -4.44 -19.05 -17.18
C SER A 613 -3.11 -18.93 -16.44
N GLU A 614 -2.53 -20.08 -16.11
CA GLU A 614 -1.10 -20.21 -15.87
C GLU A 614 -0.29 -19.85 -17.14
N PHE A 615 1.04 -19.79 -17.03
CA PHE A 615 1.89 -19.64 -18.20
C PHE A 615 2.00 -20.95 -19.01
N SER A 616 2.03 -20.82 -20.34
CA SER A 616 2.31 -21.91 -21.26
C SER A 616 3.68 -22.56 -21.05
N ALA A 617 3.88 -23.71 -21.69
CA ALA A 617 5.21 -24.26 -21.92
C ALA A 617 6.14 -23.24 -22.58
N ALA A 618 7.39 -23.24 -22.13
CA ALA A 618 8.42 -22.34 -22.65
C ALA A 618 8.94 -22.85 -24.00
N VAL A 619 8.78 -22.05 -25.06
CA VAL A 619 9.29 -22.37 -26.40
C VAL A 619 10.55 -21.56 -26.66
N GLN A 620 11.65 -22.22 -26.99
CA GLN A 620 12.89 -21.52 -27.32
C GLN A 620 12.73 -20.76 -28.63
N VAL A 621 13.11 -19.49 -28.62
CA VAL A 621 13.14 -18.64 -29.81
C VAL A 621 14.31 -19.03 -30.68
N GLN A 622 14.03 -19.39 -31.94
CA GLN A 622 15.01 -19.86 -32.90
C GLN A 622 15.22 -18.86 -34.03
N ALA A 623 16.37 -18.94 -34.70
CA ALA A 623 16.55 -18.32 -36.00
C ALA A 623 15.99 -19.26 -37.09
N PRO A 624 15.58 -18.72 -38.25
CA PRO A 624 15.34 -19.54 -39.42
C PRO A 624 16.53 -20.44 -39.73
N THR A 625 16.26 -21.65 -40.19
CA THR A 625 17.31 -22.52 -40.72
C THR A 625 17.54 -22.23 -42.20
N ALA A 626 18.78 -22.29 -42.66
CA ALA A 626 19.12 -22.15 -44.09
C ALA A 626 18.76 -23.39 -44.93
N ALA A 627 18.00 -24.35 -44.37
CA ALA A 627 17.59 -25.56 -45.07
C ALA A 627 16.40 -25.24 -45.98
N GLY A 628 16.53 -25.54 -47.28
CA GLY A 628 15.45 -25.44 -48.24
C GLY A 628 14.52 -26.65 -48.16
N VAL A 629 13.23 -26.42 -47.94
CA VAL A 629 12.18 -27.45 -47.91
C VAL A 629 11.10 -27.18 -48.96
N THR A 630 10.19 -28.13 -49.14
CA THR A 630 9.10 -28.05 -50.11
C THR A 630 7.78 -27.76 -49.42
N VAL A 631 7.10 -26.68 -49.83
CA VAL A 631 5.70 -26.44 -49.46
C VAL A 631 4.83 -26.84 -50.63
N SER A 632 3.91 -27.79 -50.45
CA SER A 632 3.05 -28.29 -51.53
C SER A 632 1.59 -28.41 -51.08
N GLY A 633 0.68 -28.71 -52.00
CA GLY A 633 -0.71 -28.97 -51.65
C GLY A 633 -1.63 -28.94 -52.85
N ARG A 634 -2.93 -29.00 -52.60
CA ARG A 634 -3.97 -29.03 -53.62
C ARG A 634 -5.02 -27.95 -53.39
N VAL A 635 -5.45 -27.30 -54.47
CA VAL A 635 -6.53 -26.32 -54.44
C VAL A 635 -7.81 -26.93 -55.00
N THR A 636 -8.90 -26.88 -54.21
CA THR A 636 -10.21 -27.43 -54.58
C THR A 636 -11.35 -26.44 -54.36
N ASN A 637 -12.48 -26.69 -55.01
CA ASN A 637 -13.74 -26.01 -54.66
C ASN A 637 -14.39 -26.63 -53.41
N ALA A 638 -15.49 -26.04 -52.93
CA ALA A 638 -16.23 -26.53 -51.76
C ALA A 638 -16.80 -27.97 -51.90
N HIS A 639 -16.78 -28.56 -53.10
CA HIS A 639 -17.22 -29.93 -53.38
C HIS A 639 -16.03 -30.89 -53.61
N GLY A 640 -14.81 -30.48 -53.28
CA GLY A 640 -13.60 -31.30 -53.43
C GLY A 640 -13.08 -31.45 -54.87
N ARG A 641 -13.63 -30.72 -55.84
CA ARG A 641 -13.15 -30.74 -57.23
C ARG A 641 -11.91 -29.87 -57.38
N ALA A 642 -10.86 -30.43 -57.97
CA ALA A 642 -9.62 -29.71 -58.26
C ALA A 642 -9.84 -28.46 -59.12
N LEU A 643 -9.12 -27.39 -58.76
CA LEU A 643 -9.12 -26.13 -59.47
C LEU A 643 -7.77 -25.94 -60.19
N PRO A 644 -7.72 -26.08 -61.52
CA PRO A 644 -6.52 -25.81 -62.29
C PRO A 644 -6.32 -24.31 -62.52
N ASN A 645 -5.09 -23.90 -62.79
CA ASN A 645 -4.72 -22.51 -63.10
C ASN A 645 -5.05 -21.49 -62.00
N VAL A 646 -5.10 -21.92 -60.74
CA VAL A 646 -5.21 -21.04 -59.59
C VAL A 646 -3.81 -20.54 -59.22
N ARG A 647 -3.65 -19.23 -59.07
CA ARG A 647 -2.38 -18.62 -58.66
C ARG A 647 -2.23 -18.76 -57.15
N VAL A 648 -1.22 -19.48 -56.70
CA VAL A 648 -0.90 -19.63 -55.27
C VAL A 648 0.31 -18.78 -54.96
N ILE A 649 0.23 -18.00 -53.89
CA ILE A 649 1.23 -17.02 -53.46
C ILE A 649 1.67 -17.41 -52.06
N LEU A 650 2.95 -17.73 -51.88
CA LEU A 650 3.58 -18.00 -50.60
C LEU A 650 4.40 -16.77 -50.22
N THR A 651 3.98 -16.04 -49.19
CA THR A 651 4.62 -14.80 -48.75
C THR A 651 5.32 -15.03 -47.43
N ASP A 652 6.61 -14.71 -47.38
CA ASP A 652 7.38 -14.77 -46.14
C ASP A 652 7.08 -13.56 -45.24
N GLN A 653 7.66 -13.59 -44.04
CA GLN A 653 7.52 -12.54 -43.03
C GLN A 653 8.12 -11.17 -43.43
N ASN A 654 9.00 -11.12 -44.43
CA ASN A 654 9.57 -9.88 -44.98
C ASN A 654 8.74 -9.32 -46.15
N GLY A 655 7.62 -9.96 -46.48
CA GLY A 655 6.77 -9.59 -47.61
C GLY A 655 7.31 -10.06 -48.96
N LEU A 656 8.33 -10.92 -48.99
CA LEU A 656 8.81 -11.54 -50.22
C LEU A 656 7.85 -12.68 -50.60
N SER A 657 7.16 -12.50 -51.72
CA SER A 657 6.23 -13.49 -52.24
C SER A 657 6.85 -14.36 -53.32
N ARG A 658 6.71 -15.68 -53.18
CA ARG A 658 6.88 -16.67 -54.24
C ARG A 658 5.52 -16.99 -54.84
N VAL A 659 5.47 -17.24 -56.14
CA VAL A 659 4.21 -17.49 -56.87
C VAL A 659 4.33 -18.78 -57.67
N THR A 660 3.32 -19.63 -57.57
CA THR A 660 3.15 -20.82 -58.41
C THR A 660 1.71 -20.89 -58.93
N VAL A 661 1.43 -21.83 -59.81
CA VAL A 661 0.10 -22.03 -60.39
C VAL A 661 -0.27 -23.50 -60.30
N THR A 662 -1.52 -23.80 -59.96
CA THR A 662 -1.98 -25.19 -59.86
C THR A 662 -2.02 -25.89 -61.22
N ASN A 663 -1.62 -27.16 -61.25
CA ASN A 663 -1.71 -28.00 -62.44
C ASN A 663 -3.17 -28.44 -62.73
N SER A 664 -3.37 -29.26 -63.77
CA SER A 664 -4.69 -29.78 -64.18
C SER A 664 -5.45 -30.54 -63.09
N PHE A 665 -4.73 -31.04 -62.08
CA PHE A 665 -5.27 -31.78 -60.93
C PHE A 665 -5.34 -30.94 -59.65
N GLY A 666 -5.06 -29.63 -59.73
CA GLY A 666 -5.13 -28.69 -58.63
C GLY A 666 -3.88 -28.64 -57.74
N TYR A 667 -2.82 -29.38 -58.04
CA TYR A 667 -1.62 -29.41 -57.20
C TYR A 667 -0.69 -28.22 -57.44
N TYR A 668 -0.06 -27.73 -56.37
CA TYR A 668 0.97 -26.71 -56.38
C TYR A 668 2.17 -27.12 -55.51
N TYR A 669 3.33 -26.51 -55.77
CA TYR A 669 4.50 -26.63 -54.90
C TYR A 669 5.43 -25.41 -55.00
N PHE A 670 6.16 -25.17 -53.91
CA PHE A 670 7.27 -24.25 -53.76
C PHE A 670 8.46 -25.07 -53.27
N ARG A 671 9.60 -25.00 -53.96
CA ARG A 671 10.86 -25.65 -53.52
C ARG A 671 11.77 -24.62 -52.87
N ASP A 672 12.76 -25.12 -52.12
CA ASP A 672 13.79 -24.32 -51.48
C ASP A 672 13.20 -23.21 -50.59
N VAL A 673 12.07 -23.49 -49.97
CA VAL A 673 11.41 -22.61 -49.00
C VAL A 673 12.25 -22.68 -47.73
N GLU A 674 12.57 -21.53 -47.13
CA GLU A 674 13.44 -21.53 -45.95
C GLU A 674 12.69 -22.14 -44.77
N ALA A 675 13.24 -23.22 -44.22
CA ALA A 675 12.65 -23.89 -43.08
C ALA A 675 12.89 -23.13 -41.76
N GLY A 676 12.02 -23.35 -40.79
CA GLY A 676 12.02 -22.64 -39.52
C GLY A 676 11.32 -21.29 -39.59
N GLN A 677 10.47 -21.02 -40.59
CA GLN A 677 9.74 -19.76 -40.72
C GLN A 677 8.25 -19.98 -41.02
N THR A 678 7.44 -18.99 -40.66
CA THR A 678 6.03 -18.95 -41.00
C THR A 678 5.80 -18.23 -42.33
N TYR A 679 4.88 -18.73 -43.13
CA TYR A 679 4.49 -18.17 -44.41
C TYR A 679 2.97 -17.96 -44.49
N VAL A 680 2.55 -16.93 -45.22
CA VAL A 680 1.15 -16.72 -45.63
C VAL A 680 0.95 -17.29 -47.03
N ILE A 681 0.04 -18.25 -47.16
CA ILE A 681 -0.39 -18.84 -48.43
C ILE A 681 -1.71 -18.21 -48.86
N GLU A 682 -1.73 -17.53 -50.00
CA GLU A 682 -2.94 -17.03 -50.65
C GLU A 682 -3.20 -17.73 -51.98
N ALA A 683 -4.45 -18.10 -52.24
CA ALA A 683 -4.89 -18.52 -53.57
C ALA A 683 -5.72 -17.41 -54.24
N LYS A 684 -5.43 -17.12 -55.50
CA LYS A 684 -6.14 -16.12 -56.32
C LYS A 684 -6.62 -16.75 -57.63
N GLY A 685 -7.91 -16.65 -57.89
CA GLY A 685 -8.54 -17.21 -59.07
C GLY A 685 -10.00 -16.79 -59.20
N ARG A 686 -10.80 -17.59 -59.91
CA ARG A 686 -12.24 -17.34 -60.11
C ARG A 686 -13.07 -17.46 -58.82
N TYR A 687 -12.53 -18.14 -57.81
CA TYR A 687 -13.17 -18.38 -56.52
C TYR A 687 -12.55 -17.49 -55.44
N ARG A 688 -13.29 -17.30 -54.33
CA ARG A 688 -12.76 -16.67 -53.12
C ARG A 688 -12.06 -17.71 -52.25
N PHE A 689 -10.95 -17.33 -51.66
CA PHE A 689 -10.15 -18.19 -50.78
C PHE A 689 -9.74 -17.38 -49.55
N ARG A 690 -9.62 -18.05 -48.41
CA ARG A 690 -8.99 -17.48 -47.22
C ARG A 690 -7.47 -17.64 -47.32
N PRO A 691 -6.69 -16.62 -46.97
CA PRO A 691 -5.28 -16.80 -46.69
C PRO A 691 -5.09 -17.83 -45.57
N LEU A 692 -4.11 -18.70 -45.72
CA LEU A 692 -3.68 -19.66 -44.71
C LEU A 692 -2.31 -19.23 -44.19
N VAL A 693 -2.05 -19.48 -42.91
CA VAL A 693 -0.73 -19.26 -42.32
C VAL A 693 -0.15 -20.60 -41.94
N VAL A 694 1.08 -20.86 -42.38
CA VAL A 694 1.74 -22.16 -42.23
C VAL A 694 3.14 -21.99 -41.69
N ASP A 695 3.48 -22.79 -40.68
CA ASP A 695 4.86 -22.93 -40.24
C ASP A 695 5.55 -24.00 -41.08
N VAL A 696 6.67 -23.63 -41.67
CA VAL A 696 7.42 -24.49 -42.58
C VAL A 696 8.72 -24.85 -41.87
N ASN A 697 8.73 -26.00 -41.19
CA ASN A 697 9.91 -26.53 -40.50
C ASN A 697 10.54 -27.72 -41.23
N GLU A 698 9.76 -28.37 -42.09
CA GLU A 698 10.12 -29.50 -42.93
C GLU A 698 9.30 -29.45 -44.23
N ASP A 699 9.28 -30.51 -45.03
CA ASP A 699 8.39 -30.58 -46.19
C ASP A 699 6.92 -30.53 -45.75
N THR A 700 6.23 -29.43 -46.03
CA THR A 700 4.87 -29.16 -45.53
C THR A 700 3.82 -29.27 -46.65
N THR A 701 2.71 -29.94 -46.36
CA THR A 701 1.55 -30.02 -47.28
C THR A 701 0.37 -29.20 -46.77
N VAL A 702 -0.16 -28.28 -47.58
CA VAL A 702 -1.28 -27.37 -47.24
C VAL A 702 -2.33 -27.35 -48.35
N ASP A 703 -3.49 -27.94 -48.08
CA ASP A 703 -4.61 -27.88 -49.02
C ASP A 703 -5.43 -26.58 -48.85
N ILE A 704 -5.89 -26.02 -49.97
CA ILE A 704 -6.64 -24.76 -50.01
C ILE A 704 -8.03 -25.02 -50.60
N VAL A 705 -9.07 -24.69 -49.85
CA VAL A 705 -10.46 -24.89 -50.27
C VAL A 705 -11.12 -23.53 -50.54
N ALA A 706 -11.82 -23.40 -51.67
CA ALA A 706 -12.61 -22.22 -51.98
C ALA A 706 -13.77 -22.03 -50.99
N GLU A 707 -14.04 -20.77 -50.64
CA GLU A 707 -15.26 -20.39 -49.94
C GLU A 707 -16.48 -20.56 -50.85
N TYR A 708 -17.65 -20.80 -50.22
CA TYR A 708 -18.95 -20.95 -50.91
C TYR A 708 -19.35 -19.70 -51.70
#